data_AF-A0A2I2GGP1-F1
#
_entry.id   AF-A0A2I2GGP1-F1
#
_cell.length_a   1.000
_cell.length_b   1.000
_cell.length_c   1.000
_cell.angle_alpha   90.00
_cell.angle_beta   90.00
_cell.angle_gamma   90.00
#
_symmetry.space_group_name_H-M   'P 1'
#
loop_
_entity.id
_entity.type
_entity.pdbx_description
1 polymer ?
#
loop_
_entity_poly.entity_id
_entity_poly.type
_entity_poly.pdbx_seq_one_letter_code
_entity_poly.pdbx_strand_id
1 'polypeptide(L)'
;MTLTLFIANKRYSSWSMRPWILLKALEIPFEEKLYFFKPGAVQQDFLSFSPTAQVPCLHDSPASIVVWDSLAICEYIAEKHPQAWPDDVAARAFARSASAEMHSGFAELRNTCPMNVAMETELEIRSERLQKDIARLNALFEEGLTRFGGPWLAGERFTIVDAMFAPVASRCRTYGIKMEGGAGEYLDRLFQHPAVQDSELSVLSATSAGKHSHIEPTFYGAHQVVVTFRGGLQTEGVMFTILKHIRRDYQRQHLHFESGRCTRIQRLRLSLLSDTSQHHGRGPKQYYESPDRETDPYACEATAYRRLQTHAISESGLIPRFYGIYEAANGELHQGIRDIHNAHVEHSDVHPRNMMVVDGDPERAIWIDFDRAQTFDADQISELQQGWMDFETDLVTEIDVFMFIDPSREPEAVSPLQRQSDETPPNPRARSFFAIPPSLLHKPTYDQLIFHEATSDEGRRITIHNHRIPFLISLSTRPSSDSESIAPHPRVSHPTIYDLRPATMAPTIRVIGSLNVDMVSVTPRFPDAGETITSSSYFISAGGKGANQAVACGRLSRSKNNALPASGKSPVQVEMVGAVGGLDGHFDALLKPTLEKSGVDSSRVRIIEDAYTGVAVIVVDESAGGENRILFSPGANYQGMKPEPQVLGTGLAAPVPDVIVMQGEIPTDTTIGILRELAAFKAKNRAEGKRGIEAGPDVMLNPAPAPPGGLPEDVYAAVDHFIMNETEAELMSPPAEQLLKAVPDAEGQPSNEKVARYFHQLGVTYVLITLGSKGVWYSATDAGTSGPADGANRFTNQLPAAKVSQVLDTTAAGDTFVGAYAVEVARWREQRRADGKAGQDVTAEEKPARYHQVMNEATGLATRAAARGVERRGAMDSIPWEDEI
;
A
#
# COMPACT_ATOMS: atom_id res chain seq x y z
N MET A 1 -24.17 9.93 -40.91
CA MET A 1 -23.16 8.92 -40.56
C MET A 1 -22.33 9.54 -39.46
N THR A 2 -22.32 8.94 -38.27
CA THR A 2 -21.62 9.47 -37.09
C THR A 2 -21.07 8.29 -36.29
N LEU A 3 -20.09 7.62 -36.90
CA LEU A 3 -19.12 6.84 -36.16
C LEU A 3 -18.39 7.81 -35.23
N THR A 4 -18.32 7.52 -33.93
CA THR A 4 -17.57 8.32 -32.96
C THR A 4 -16.46 7.46 -32.39
N LEU A 5 -15.19 7.80 -32.67
CA LEU A 5 -14.04 7.07 -32.16
C LEU A 5 -13.45 7.82 -30.95
N PHE A 6 -13.62 7.22 -29.78
CA PHE A 6 -13.01 7.64 -28.52
C PHE A 6 -11.58 7.12 -28.48
N ILE A 7 -10.61 8.03 -28.40
CA ILE A 7 -9.17 7.75 -28.42
C ILE A 7 -8.46 8.45 -27.26
N ALA A 8 -7.24 8.02 -26.99
CA ALA A 8 -6.29 8.81 -26.21
C ALA A 8 -5.14 9.36 -27.05
N ASN A 9 -4.34 10.23 -26.43
CA ASN A 9 -3.23 10.96 -27.05
C ASN A 9 -2.41 10.08 -28.01
N LYS A 10 -2.50 10.40 -29.31
CA LYS A 10 -1.86 9.69 -30.43
C LYS A 10 -0.35 9.60 -30.28
N ARG A 11 0.28 10.53 -29.54
CA ARG A 11 1.71 10.51 -29.25
C ARG A 11 2.15 9.24 -28.53
N TYR A 12 1.24 8.59 -27.80
CA TYR A 12 1.58 7.48 -26.89
C TYR A 12 0.61 6.28 -26.96
N SER A 13 -0.67 6.50 -27.29
CA SER A 13 -1.69 5.43 -27.32
C SER A 13 -1.62 4.58 -28.59
N SER A 14 -0.65 3.66 -28.63
CA SER A 14 -0.43 2.76 -29.77
C SER A 14 -1.57 1.76 -30.06
N TRP A 15 -2.59 1.71 -29.19
CA TRP A 15 -3.85 1.02 -29.45
C TRP A 15 -4.84 1.95 -30.15
N SER A 16 -5.04 3.18 -29.65
CA SER A 16 -5.94 4.17 -30.27
C SER A 16 -5.59 4.48 -31.72
N MET A 17 -4.30 4.51 -32.06
CA MET A 17 -3.83 4.77 -33.42
C MET A 17 -4.37 3.77 -34.46
N ARG A 18 -4.60 2.49 -34.09
CA ARG A 18 -4.88 1.42 -35.06
C ARG A 18 -6.20 1.63 -35.82
N PRO A 19 -7.37 1.72 -35.16
CA PRO A 19 -8.62 2.04 -35.86
C PRO A 19 -8.65 3.48 -36.40
N TRP A 20 -7.92 4.42 -35.78
CA TRP A 20 -7.84 5.81 -36.25
C TRP A 20 -7.15 5.91 -37.61
N ILE A 21 -5.99 5.27 -37.76
CA ILE A 21 -5.22 5.18 -39.01
C ILE A 21 -6.04 4.45 -40.08
N LEU A 22 -6.74 3.36 -39.73
CA LEU A 22 -7.62 2.65 -40.65
C LEU A 22 -8.72 3.56 -41.22
N LEU A 23 -9.46 4.25 -40.35
CA LEU A 23 -10.56 5.13 -40.77
C LEU A 23 -10.04 6.28 -41.64
N LYS A 24 -8.89 6.86 -41.29
CA LYS A 24 -8.21 7.91 -42.09
C LYS A 24 -7.71 7.40 -43.44
N ALA A 25 -7.06 6.24 -43.47
CA ALA A 25 -6.49 5.64 -44.68
C ALA A 25 -7.55 5.20 -45.71
N LEU A 26 -8.75 4.84 -45.24
CA LEU A 26 -9.89 4.43 -46.07
C LEU A 26 -10.91 5.57 -46.30
N GLU A 27 -10.57 6.80 -45.93
CA GLU A 27 -11.42 8.01 -46.04
C GLU A 27 -12.82 7.87 -45.40
N ILE A 28 -12.95 7.03 -44.36
CA ILE A 28 -14.22 6.74 -43.69
C ILE A 28 -14.56 7.90 -42.72
N PRO A 29 -15.72 8.57 -42.85
CA PRO A 29 -16.05 9.70 -41.97
C PRO A 29 -16.35 9.27 -40.52
N PHE A 30 -15.66 9.88 -39.56
CA PHE A 30 -15.90 9.70 -38.12
C PHE A 30 -15.67 11.00 -37.33
N GLU A 31 -16.29 11.09 -36.15
CA GLU A 31 -16.03 12.10 -35.12
C GLU A 31 -14.93 11.58 -34.18
N GLU A 32 -13.82 12.32 -34.08
CA GLU A 32 -12.72 12.01 -33.15
C GLU A 32 -13.02 12.60 -31.77
N LYS A 33 -12.98 11.79 -30.71
CA LYS A 33 -13.04 12.27 -29.32
C LYS A 33 -11.77 11.90 -28.58
N LEU A 34 -10.91 12.90 -28.42
CA LEU A 34 -9.63 12.77 -27.71
C LEU A 34 -9.83 12.94 -26.20
N TYR A 35 -9.38 11.94 -25.44
CA TYR A 35 -9.27 11.98 -23.99
C TYR A 35 -7.80 11.89 -23.57
N PHE A 36 -7.46 12.54 -22.47
CA PHE A 36 -6.17 12.33 -21.80
C PHE A 36 -6.41 11.35 -20.66
N PHE A 37 -5.55 10.34 -20.50
CA PHE A 37 -5.61 9.51 -19.31
C PHE A 37 -5.18 10.35 -18.10
N LYS A 38 -5.82 10.13 -16.97
CA LYS A 38 -5.47 10.70 -15.67
C LYS A 38 -4.49 9.80 -14.92
N PRO A 39 -3.75 10.34 -13.92
CA PRO A 39 -3.13 9.54 -12.87
C PRO A 39 -4.09 8.47 -12.33
N GLY A 40 -3.63 7.21 -12.29
CA GLY A 40 -4.42 6.09 -11.77
C GLY A 40 -4.29 4.80 -12.58
N ALA A 41 -4.54 3.67 -11.91
CA ALA A 41 -4.63 2.36 -12.55
C ALA A 41 -5.94 2.12 -13.34
N VAL A 42 -6.97 2.94 -13.12
CA VAL A 42 -8.30 2.79 -13.75
C VAL A 42 -8.83 4.15 -14.19
N GLN A 43 -9.19 4.28 -15.47
CA GLN A 43 -9.79 5.50 -16.02
C GLN A 43 -11.31 5.49 -15.81
N GLN A 44 -11.75 5.71 -14.56
CA GLN A 44 -13.17 5.66 -14.17
C GLN A 44 -14.08 6.48 -15.10
N ASP A 45 -13.66 7.68 -15.50
CA ASP A 45 -14.43 8.54 -16.42
C ASP A 45 -14.70 7.88 -17.78
N PHE A 46 -13.84 6.96 -18.24
CA PHE A 46 -14.01 6.28 -19.52
C PHE A 46 -15.19 5.29 -19.48
N LEU A 47 -15.67 4.86 -18.30
CA LEU A 47 -16.90 4.06 -18.17
C LEU A 47 -18.15 4.76 -18.72
N SER A 48 -18.11 6.08 -18.88
CA SER A 48 -19.19 6.86 -19.52
C SER A 48 -19.36 6.55 -21.02
N PHE A 49 -18.34 5.96 -21.68
CA PHE A 49 -18.36 5.63 -23.11
C PHE A 49 -17.74 4.26 -23.46
N SER A 50 -17.00 3.62 -22.56
CA SER A 50 -16.27 2.37 -22.81
C SER A 50 -16.47 1.39 -21.65
N PRO A 51 -17.09 0.21 -21.87
CA PRO A 51 -17.42 -0.72 -20.79
C PRO A 51 -16.18 -1.37 -20.14
N THR A 52 -15.00 -1.23 -20.73
CA THR A 52 -13.72 -1.70 -20.19
C THR A 52 -12.91 -0.62 -19.47
N ALA A 53 -13.42 0.62 -19.37
CA ALA A 53 -12.66 1.79 -18.92
C ALA A 53 -11.36 2.05 -19.71
N GLN A 54 -11.32 1.65 -21.00
CA GLN A 54 -10.15 1.74 -21.87
C GLN A 54 -10.49 2.35 -23.24
N VAL A 55 -9.46 2.77 -23.99
CA VAL A 55 -9.54 3.27 -25.37
C VAL A 55 -8.58 2.49 -26.27
N PRO A 56 -8.90 2.27 -27.56
CA PRO A 56 -10.02 2.85 -28.30
C PRO A 56 -11.40 2.25 -27.98
N CYS A 57 -12.44 3.06 -28.17
CA CYS A 57 -13.84 2.63 -28.19
C CYS A 57 -14.57 3.34 -29.35
N LEU A 58 -15.36 2.61 -30.12
CA LEU A 58 -16.15 3.12 -31.24
C LEU A 58 -17.65 3.08 -30.90
N HIS A 59 -18.36 4.18 -31.09
CA HIS A 59 -19.83 4.22 -31.08
C HIS A 59 -20.35 4.38 -32.51
N ASP A 60 -21.30 3.54 -32.91
CA ASP A 60 -22.13 3.76 -34.09
C ASP A 60 -23.52 4.20 -33.64
N SER A 61 -23.68 5.51 -33.40
CA SER A 61 -24.93 6.07 -32.88
C SER A 61 -26.19 5.73 -33.70
N PRO A 62 -26.15 5.59 -35.05
CA PRO A 62 -27.30 5.14 -35.83
C PRO A 62 -27.79 3.72 -35.54
N ALA A 63 -26.93 2.82 -35.03
CA ALA A 63 -27.28 1.45 -34.68
C ALA A 63 -27.32 1.19 -33.17
N SER A 64 -26.96 2.18 -32.34
CA SER A 64 -26.74 2.04 -30.89
C SER A 64 -25.70 0.96 -30.53
N ILE A 65 -24.71 0.74 -31.39
CA ILE A 65 -23.63 -0.25 -31.18
C ILE A 65 -22.41 0.44 -30.56
N VAL A 66 -21.83 -0.20 -29.54
CA VAL A 66 -20.57 0.18 -28.90
C VAL A 66 -19.59 -0.97 -29.10
N VAL A 67 -18.40 -0.69 -29.66
CA VAL A 67 -17.34 -1.68 -29.90
C VAL A 67 -16.07 -1.19 -29.21
N TRP A 68 -15.50 -2.04 -28.35
CA TRP A 68 -14.23 -1.81 -27.68
C TRP A 68 -13.21 -2.86 -28.15
N ASP A 69 -11.92 -2.62 -27.85
CA ASP A 69 -10.75 -3.23 -28.50
C ASP A 69 -10.45 -2.76 -29.94
N SER A 70 -9.16 -2.61 -30.23
CA SER A 70 -8.64 -2.12 -31.51
C SER A 70 -8.95 -3.06 -32.68
N LEU A 71 -8.80 -4.38 -32.52
CA LEU A 71 -9.01 -5.34 -33.60
C LEU A 71 -10.50 -5.63 -33.80
N ALA A 72 -11.28 -5.68 -32.72
CA ALA A 72 -12.74 -5.78 -32.80
C ALA A 72 -13.36 -4.56 -33.51
N ILE A 73 -12.89 -3.34 -33.21
CA ILE A 73 -13.29 -2.12 -33.94
C ILE A 73 -12.94 -2.24 -35.43
N CYS A 74 -11.74 -2.71 -35.78
CA CYS A 74 -11.33 -2.89 -37.17
C CYS A 74 -12.21 -3.89 -37.93
N GLU A 75 -12.53 -5.06 -37.35
CA GLU A 75 -13.43 -6.04 -37.97
C GLU A 75 -14.85 -5.51 -38.13
N TYR A 76 -15.38 -4.78 -37.13
CA TYR A 76 -16.70 -4.13 -37.24
C TYR A 76 -16.75 -3.06 -38.35
N ILE A 77 -15.66 -2.32 -38.56
CA ILE A 77 -15.54 -1.41 -39.71
C ILE A 77 -15.54 -2.21 -41.03
N ALA A 78 -14.89 -3.38 -41.08
CA ALA A 78 -14.89 -4.24 -42.26
C ALA A 78 -16.27 -4.83 -42.63
N GLU A 79 -17.20 -4.98 -41.68
CA GLU A 79 -18.60 -5.37 -41.99
C GLU A 79 -19.31 -4.35 -42.89
N LYS A 80 -18.95 -3.06 -42.75
CA LYS A 80 -19.53 -1.94 -43.50
C LYS A 80 -18.64 -1.47 -44.67
N HIS A 81 -17.34 -1.71 -44.57
CA HIS A 81 -16.31 -1.31 -45.52
C HIS A 81 -15.43 -2.53 -45.88
N PRO A 82 -15.92 -3.50 -46.67
CA PRO A 82 -15.20 -4.76 -46.93
C PRO A 82 -13.79 -4.60 -47.52
N GLN A 83 -13.52 -3.47 -48.20
CA GLN A 83 -12.20 -3.11 -48.71
C GLN A 83 -11.12 -2.94 -47.63
N ALA A 84 -11.51 -2.86 -46.35
CA ALA A 84 -10.61 -2.85 -45.20
C ALA A 84 -9.81 -4.15 -45.03
N TRP A 85 -10.25 -5.24 -45.69
CA TRP A 85 -9.47 -6.46 -45.89
C TRP A 85 -9.08 -6.65 -47.38
N PRO A 86 -8.10 -7.52 -47.68
CA PRO A 86 -7.86 -7.98 -49.05
C PRO A 86 -9.07 -8.73 -49.61
N ASP A 87 -9.28 -8.68 -50.93
CA ASP A 87 -10.37 -9.39 -51.60
C ASP A 87 -10.05 -10.88 -51.80
N ASP A 88 -8.78 -11.23 -51.99
CA ASP A 88 -8.32 -12.62 -52.02
C ASP A 88 -8.50 -13.32 -50.66
N VAL A 89 -8.86 -14.60 -50.71
CA VAL A 89 -9.16 -15.43 -49.53
C VAL A 89 -7.88 -15.76 -48.74
N ALA A 90 -6.76 -16.04 -49.41
CA ALA A 90 -5.51 -16.38 -48.74
C ALA A 90 -4.84 -15.14 -48.13
N ALA A 91 -4.84 -14.01 -48.85
CA ALA A 91 -4.39 -12.72 -48.36
C ALA A 91 -5.18 -12.27 -47.14
N ARG A 92 -6.53 -12.38 -47.17
CA ARG A 92 -7.39 -12.04 -46.03
C ARG A 92 -7.20 -12.97 -44.82
N ALA A 93 -6.99 -14.26 -45.05
CA ALA A 93 -6.69 -15.22 -43.98
C ALA A 93 -5.33 -14.96 -43.31
N PHE A 94 -4.32 -14.58 -44.10
CA PHE A 94 -3.02 -14.15 -43.59
C PHE A 94 -3.12 -12.82 -42.83
N ALA A 95 -3.75 -11.80 -43.43
CA ALA A 95 -3.91 -10.47 -42.84
C ALA A 95 -4.62 -10.51 -41.47
N ARG A 96 -5.65 -11.36 -41.32
CA ARG A 96 -6.32 -11.61 -40.04
C ARG A 96 -5.39 -12.29 -39.02
N SER A 97 -4.69 -13.35 -39.43
CA SER A 97 -3.73 -14.06 -38.57
C SER A 97 -2.63 -13.13 -38.05
N ALA A 98 -2.01 -12.35 -38.94
CA ALA A 98 -0.97 -11.38 -38.62
C ALA A 98 -1.49 -10.23 -37.73
N SER A 99 -2.73 -9.77 -37.94
CA SER A 99 -3.38 -8.78 -37.07
C SER A 99 -3.63 -9.31 -35.66
N ALA A 100 -4.05 -10.57 -35.52
CA ALA A 100 -4.24 -11.24 -34.24
C ALA A 100 -2.91 -11.52 -33.52
N GLU A 101 -1.86 -11.87 -34.27
CA GLU A 101 -0.50 -12.03 -33.74
C GLU A 101 0.06 -10.70 -33.22
N MET A 102 -0.17 -9.58 -33.92
CA MET A 102 0.17 -8.24 -33.41
C MET A 102 -0.69 -7.81 -32.22
N HIS A 103 -1.96 -8.21 -32.18
CA HIS A 103 -2.85 -7.87 -31.07
C HIS A 103 -2.45 -8.59 -29.76
N SER A 104 -2.05 -9.87 -29.85
CA SER A 104 -1.73 -10.71 -28.69
C SER A 104 -0.23 -10.83 -28.35
N GLY A 105 0.66 -10.77 -29.35
CA GLY A 105 2.09 -11.06 -29.24
C GLY A 105 3.00 -9.83 -29.09
N PHE A 106 4.29 -10.03 -29.43
CA PHE A 106 5.37 -9.02 -29.43
C PHE A 106 5.47 -8.19 -28.14
N ALA A 107 5.39 -8.88 -26.99
CA ALA A 107 5.32 -8.23 -25.68
C ALA A 107 6.64 -7.57 -25.27
N GLU A 108 7.80 -8.15 -25.61
CA GLU A 108 9.09 -7.53 -25.28
C GLU A 108 9.28 -6.27 -26.12
N LEU A 109 8.98 -6.30 -27.43
CA LEU A 109 8.97 -5.09 -28.27
C LEU A 109 8.02 -4.03 -27.71
N ARG A 110 6.79 -4.38 -27.34
CA ARG A 110 5.81 -3.40 -26.82
C ARG A 110 6.22 -2.78 -25.48
N ASN A 111 7.00 -3.49 -24.66
CA ASN A 111 7.43 -3.05 -23.33
C ASN A 111 8.80 -2.32 -23.35
N THR A 112 9.79 -2.84 -24.09
CA THR A 112 11.12 -2.21 -24.23
C THR A 112 11.11 -1.04 -25.19
N CYS A 113 10.18 -1.01 -26.15
CA CYS A 113 9.95 0.10 -27.06
C CYS A 113 8.54 0.69 -26.83
N PRO A 114 8.30 1.41 -25.71
CA PRO A 114 7.04 2.12 -25.50
C PRO A 114 6.86 3.21 -26.56
N MET A 115 5.61 3.61 -26.84
CA MET A 115 5.33 4.46 -27.99
C MET A 115 5.48 5.95 -27.64
N ASN A 116 6.33 6.67 -28.38
CA ASN A 116 6.48 8.13 -28.33
C ASN A 116 7.00 8.65 -29.69
N VAL A 117 6.11 9.08 -30.59
CA VAL A 117 6.48 9.56 -31.95
C VAL A 117 7.35 10.83 -31.98
N ALA A 118 7.51 11.52 -30.86
CA ALA A 118 8.30 12.75 -30.76
C ALA A 118 9.64 12.50 -30.03
N MET A 119 10.29 11.39 -30.35
CA MET A 119 11.61 10.99 -29.84
C MET A 119 12.33 10.13 -30.88
N GLU A 120 13.64 10.32 -31.00
CA GLU A 120 14.52 9.47 -31.80
C GLU A 120 15.76 9.14 -30.95
N THR A 121 16.04 7.86 -30.76
CA THR A 121 17.17 7.34 -29.98
C THR A 121 17.58 5.96 -30.54
N GLU A 122 18.78 5.44 -30.24
CA GLU A 122 19.19 4.08 -30.66
C GLU A 122 19.40 3.16 -29.45
N LEU A 123 18.84 1.95 -29.53
CA LEU A 123 19.03 0.90 -28.51
C LEU A 123 20.42 0.22 -28.66
N GLU A 124 21.40 0.71 -27.91
CA GLU A 124 22.76 0.16 -27.79
C GLU A 124 22.81 -1.36 -27.50
N ILE A 125 21.87 -1.87 -26.69
CA ILE A 125 21.79 -3.28 -26.31
C ILE A 125 20.35 -3.76 -26.49
N ARG A 126 20.17 -4.84 -27.27
CA ARG A 126 18.87 -5.49 -27.51
C ARG A 126 18.88 -6.85 -26.82
N SER A 127 17.91 -7.12 -25.93
CA SER A 127 17.79 -8.41 -25.27
C SER A 127 17.58 -9.54 -26.30
N GLU A 128 17.95 -10.78 -25.98
CA GLU A 128 17.64 -11.92 -26.87
C GLU A 128 16.14 -12.07 -27.14
N ARG A 129 15.30 -11.66 -26.19
CA ARG A 129 13.83 -11.68 -26.33
C ARG A 129 13.37 -10.62 -27.34
N LEU A 130 13.92 -9.40 -27.25
CA LEU A 130 13.63 -8.32 -28.20
C LEU A 130 14.11 -8.69 -29.61
N GLN A 131 15.29 -9.32 -29.71
CA GLN A 131 15.79 -9.84 -30.99
C GLN A 131 14.89 -10.92 -31.58
N LYS A 132 14.28 -11.80 -30.75
CA LYS A 132 13.31 -12.81 -31.20
C LYS A 132 11.99 -12.17 -31.69
N ASP A 133 11.47 -11.16 -31.00
CA ASP A 133 10.30 -10.38 -31.45
C ASP A 133 10.58 -9.70 -32.81
N ILE A 134 11.73 -9.02 -32.94
CA ILE A 134 12.16 -8.36 -34.19
C ILE A 134 12.32 -9.38 -35.34
N ALA A 135 12.98 -10.51 -35.09
CA ALA A 135 13.18 -11.55 -36.10
C ALA A 135 11.86 -12.17 -36.57
N ARG A 136 10.89 -12.36 -35.67
CA ARG A 136 9.55 -12.84 -36.05
C ARG A 136 8.79 -11.82 -36.89
N LEU A 137 8.86 -10.52 -36.57
CA LEU A 137 8.29 -9.47 -37.41
C LEU A 137 8.92 -9.43 -38.80
N ASN A 138 10.25 -9.49 -38.89
CA ASN A 138 10.96 -9.52 -40.18
C ASN A 138 10.49 -10.70 -41.04
N ALA A 139 10.40 -11.90 -40.45
CA ALA A 139 9.92 -13.09 -41.15
C ALA A 139 8.43 -13.00 -41.55
N LEU A 140 7.59 -12.39 -40.72
CA LEU A 140 6.17 -12.18 -41.01
C LEU A 140 5.97 -11.18 -42.16
N PHE A 141 6.76 -10.11 -42.19
CA PHE A 141 6.70 -9.10 -43.25
C PHE A 141 7.23 -9.64 -44.59
N GLU A 142 8.37 -10.33 -44.58
CA GLU A 142 8.90 -11.00 -45.78
C GLU A 142 7.92 -12.05 -46.34
N GLU A 143 7.24 -12.84 -45.49
CA GLU A 143 6.22 -13.78 -45.95
C GLU A 143 5.09 -13.05 -46.70
N GLY A 144 4.49 -12.03 -46.08
CA GLY A 144 3.34 -11.33 -46.66
C GLY A 144 3.69 -10.61 -47.97
N LEU A 145 4.80 -9.86 -47.99
CA LEU A 145 5.25 -9.14 -49.17
C LEU A 145 5.59 -10.09 -50.33
N THR A 146 6.33 -11.18 -50.06
CA THR A 146 6.69 -12.18 -51.08
C THR A 146 5.46 -12.93 -51.61
N ARG A 147 4.50 -13.25 -50.73
CA ARG A 147 3.34 -14.10 -51.04
C ARG A 147 2.19 -13.36 -51.72
N PHE A 148 2.04 -12.05 -51.46
CA PHE A 148 0.92 -11.24 -51.96
C PHE A 148 1.36 -10.08 -52.88
N GLY A 149 2.66 -9.93 -53.14
CA GLY A 149 3.21 -9.02 -54.16
C GLY A 149 3.48 -7.58 -53.71
N GLY A 150 3.01 -7.19 -52.52
CA GLY A 150 3.16 -5.84 -52.00
C GLY A 150 2.31 -4.78 -52.74
N PRO A 151 2.55 -3.47 -52.50
CA PRO A 151 3.58 -2.91 -51.62
C PRO A 151 3.15 -2.86 -50.14
N TRP A 152 1.94 -3.33 -49.81
CA TRP A 152 1.42 -3.49 -48.45
C TRP A 152 1.42 -4.97 -48.04
N LEU A 153 1.28 -5.26 -46.76
CA LEU A 153 1.62 -6.57 -46.17
C LEU A 153 0.72 -7.73 -46.65
N ALA A 154 -0.45 -7.42 -47.23
CA ALA A 154 -1.36 -8.40 -47.83
C ALA A 154 -1.82 -8.00 -49.25
N GLY A 155 -0.99 -7.25 -49.99
CA GLY A 155 -1.18 -6.97 -51.43
C GLY A 155 -1.14 -5.49 -51.82
N GLU A 156 -1.84 -5.14 -52.89
CA GLU A 156 -1.74 -3.81 -53.52
C GLU A 156 -2.38 -2.66 -52.71
N ARG A 157 -3.25 -2.96 -51.73
CA ARG A 157 -4.00 -1.97 -50.94
C ARG A 157 -3.56 -1.95 -49.47
N PHE A 158 -3.60 -0.77 -48.87
CA PHE A 158 -3.53 -0.61 -47.41
C PHE A 158 -4.78 -1.21 -46.75
N THR A 159 -4.61 -2.00 -45.71
CA THR A 159 -5.69 -2.74 -45.04
C THR A 159 -5.54 -2.73 -43.51
N ILE A 160 -6.44 -3.42 -42.79
CA ILE A 160 -6.40 -3.54 -41.32
C ILE A 160 -5.07 -4.04 -40.80
N VAL A 161 -4.40 -4.98 -41.50
CA VAL A 161 -3.11 -5.49 -41.04
C VAL A 161 -2.03 -4.41 -41.05
N ASP A 162 -2.05 -3.52 -42.04
CA ASP A 162 -1.12 -2.39 -42.15
C ASP A 162 -1.40 -1.36 -41.05
N ALA A 163 -2.67 -1.04 -40.80
CA ALA A 163 -3.08 -0.20 -39.67
C ALA A 163 -2.67 -0.81 -38.30
N MET A 164 -2.62 -2.14 -38.20
CA MET A 164 -2.15 -2.86 -37.00
C MET A 164 -0.62 -2.84 -36.85
N PHE A 165 0.17 -2.76 -37.94
CA PHE A 165 1.63 -2.64 -37.86
C PHE A 165 2.15 -1.19 -37.91
N ALA A 166 1.32 -0.19 -38.24
CA ALA A 166 1.77 1.21 -38.26
C ALA A 166 2.43 1.69 -36.95
N PRO A 167 1.92 1.36 -35.74
CA PRO A 167 2.60 1.69 -34.48
C PRO A 167 3.87 0.87 -34.19
N VAL A 168 4.25 -0.08 -35.06
CA VAL A 168 5.57 -0.73 -35.06
C VAL A 168 6.56 0.06 -35.91
N ALA A 169 6.14 0.63 -37.04
CA ALA A 169 6.99 1.50 -37.85
C ALA A 169 7.51 2.71 -37.06
N SER A 170 6.62 3.45 -36.37
CA SER A 170 7.04 4.57 -35.51
C SER A 170 7.98 4.11 -34.38
N ARG A 171 7.78 2.92 -33.78
CA ARG A 171 8.74 2.36 -32.81
C ARG A 171 10.09 2.05 -33.43
N CYS A 172 10.12 1.41 -34.60
CA CYS A 172 11.35 1.04 -35.27
C CYS A 172 12.20 2.27 -35.61
N ARG A 173 11.56 3.37 -36.03
CA ARG A 173 12.21 4.69 -36.14
C ARG A 173 12.67 5.23 -34.79
N THR A 174 11.77 5.32 -33.80
CA THR A 174 12.02 5.89 -32.45
C THR A 174 13.23 5.26 -31.75
N TYR A 175 13.51 3.97 -31.99
CA TYR A 175 14.53 3.18 -31.27
C TYR A 175 15.68 2.65 -32.15
N GLY A 176 15.81 3.11 -33.40
CA GLY A 176 16.88 2.69 -34.33
C GLY A 176 16.80 1.22 -34.77
N ILE A 177 15.62 0.60 -34.71
CA ILE A 177 15.43 -0.82 -35.07
C ILE A 177 15.28 -0.94 -36.59
N LYS A 178 16.43 -1.07 -37.25
CA LYS A 178 16.53 -1.43 -38.67
C LYS A 178 16.13 -2.89 -38.86
N MET A 179 15.27 -3.15 -39.85
CA MET A 179 14.89 -4.48 -40.35
C MET A 179 15.60 -4.75 -41.69
N GLU A 180 15.76 -6.02 -42.05
CA GLU A 180 16.45 -6.45 -43.27
C GLU A 180 15.46 -6.79 -44.39
N GLY A 181 15.80 -6.44 -45.63
CA GLY A 181 15.00 -6.77 -46.81
C GLY A 181 13.80 -5.87 -47.05
N GLY A 182 12.80 -6.41 -47.75
CA GLY A 182 11.53 -5.73 -48.04
C GLY A 182 10.72 -5.42 -46.76
N ALA A 183 10.95 -6.13 -45.67
CA ALA A 183 10.43 -5.79 -44.35
C ALA A 183 10.83 -4.37 -43.90
N GLY A 184 12.05 -3.94 -44.21
CA GLY A 184 12.52 -2.57 -43.95
C GLY A 184 11.78 -1.55 -44.84
N GLU A 185 11.76 -1.78 -46.16
CA GLU A 185 11.05 -0.90 -47.11
C GLU A 185 9.55 -0.76 -46.80
N TYR A 186 8.93 -1.83 -46.29
CA TYR A 186 7.54 -1.83 -45.85
C TYR A 186 7.34 -0.94 -44.62
N LEU A 187 8.20 -1.02 -43.61
CA LEU A 187 8.12 -0.14 -42.43
C LEU A 187 8.35 1.33 -42.81
N ASP A 188 9.29 1.64 -43.69
CA ASP A 188 9.52 3.01 -44.18
C ASP A 188 8.29 3.55 -44.93
N ARG A 189 7.70 2.74 -45.83
CA ARG A 189 6.47 3.06 -46.56
C ARG A 189 5.26 3.24 -45.63
N LEU A 190 5.19 2.44 -44.58
CA LEU A 190 4.14 2.49 -43.57
C LEU A 190 4.26 3.74 -42.69
N PHE A 191 5.48 4.11 -42.30
CA PHE A 191 5.75 5.38 -41.60
C PHE A 191 5.40 6.60 -42.46
N GLN A 192 5.76 6.58 -43.75
CA GLN A 192 5.49 7.65 -44.72
C GLN A 192 4.02 7.75 -45.15
N HIS A 193 3.16 6.81 -44.77
CA HIS A 193 1.76 6.81 -45.18
C HIS A 193 1.02 8.06 -44.66
N PRO A 194 0.22 8.78 -45.47
CA PRO A 194 -0.39 10.06 -45.07
C PRO A 194 -1.23 9.99 -43.78
N ALA A 195 -1.94 8.89 -43.53
CA ALA A 195 -2.69 8.70 -42.29
C ALA A 195 -1.78 8.48 -41.05
N VAL A 196 -0.55 7.98 -41.22
CA VAL A 196 0.43 7.88 -40.12
C VAL A 196 1.04 9.25 -39.87
N GLN A 197 1.43 9.97 -40.91
CA GLN A 197 1.96 11.34 -40.80
C GLN A 197 0.93 12.34 -40.24
N ASP A 198 -0.37 12.22 -40.56
CA ASP A 198 -1.45 13.00 -39.93
C ASP A 198 -1.60 12.67 -38.42
N SER A 199 -1.33 11.42 -38.02
CA SER A 199 -1.31 11.06 -36.58
C SER A 199 -0.18 11.74 -35.81
N GLU A 200 0.97 11.98 -36.46
CA GLU A 200 2.15 12.63 -35.89
C GLU A 200 2.05 14.16 -35.95
N LEU A 201 1.54 14.72 -37.05
CA LEU A 201 1.27 16.15 -37.20
C LEU A 201 0.15 16.64 -36.26
N SER A 202 -0.88 15.82 -36.01
CA SER A 202 -1.93 16.15 -35.04
C SER A 202 -1.47 16.08 -33.57
N VAL A 203 -0.32 15.48 -33.28
CA VAL A 203 0.36 15.61 -31.99
C VAL A 203 1.06 16.96 -31.87
N LEU A 204 1.77 17.40 -32.91
CA LEU A 204 2.54 18.65 -32.90
C LEU A 204 1.65 19.91 -32.92
N SER A 205 0.50 19.85 -33.61
CA SER A 205 -0.45 20.97 -33.64
C SER A 205 -1.12 21.18 -32.28
N ALA A 206 -1.43 20.09 -31.55
CA ALA A 206 -2.02 20.14 -30.21
C ALA A 206 -1.12 20.85 -29.18
N THR A 207 0.21 20.67 -29.24
CA THR A 207 1.15 21.45 -28.41
C THR A 207 1.21 22.93 -28.81
N SER A 208 1.07 23.25 -30.09
CA SER A 208 1.17 24.64 -30.58
C SER A 208 -0.07 25.51 -30.31
N ALA A 209 -1.25 24.89 -30.19
CA ALA A 209 -2.52 25.59 -29.94
C ALA A 209 -2.70 26.04 -28.48
N GLY A 210 -1.90 25.49 -27.55
CA GLY A 210 -2.05 25.65 -26.10
C GLY A 210 -1.76 27.03 -25.50
N LYS A 211 -1.82 28.13 -26.27
CA LYS A 211 -1.49 29.47 -25.77
C LYS A 211 -2.46 30.04 -24.71
N HIS A 212 -3.57 29.36 -24.44
CA HIS A 212 -4.39 29.54 -23.23
C HIS A 212 -4.93 28.20 -22.69
N SER A 213 -4.06 27.20 -22.54
CA SER A 213 -4.37 25.96 -21.80
C SER A 213 -3.07 25.27 -21.36
N HIS A 214 -2.94 24.93 -20.08
CA HIS A 214 -1.82 24.15 -19.57
C HIS A 214 -1.78 22.76 -20.23
N ILE A 215 -0.65 22.38 -20.84
CA ILE A 215 -0.43 21.05 -21.44
C ILE A 215 1.01 20.60 -21.15
N GLU A 216 1.17 19.64 -20.25
CA GLU A 216 2.45 18.95 -19.98
C GLU A 216 2.67 17.72 -20.89
N PRO A 217 3.92 17.35 -21.19
CA PRO A 217 4.25 16.18 -22.01
C PRO A 217 4.09 14.84 -21.23
N THR A 218 2.87 14.32 -21.20
CA THR A 218 2.50 13.07 -20.47
C THR A 218 2.99 11.78 -21.13
N PHE A 219 4.15 11.24 -20.73
CA PHE A 219 4.62 9.91 -21.18
C PHE A 219 3.76 8.75 -20.62
N TYR A 220 3.68 7.64 -21.36
CA TYR A 220 2.85 6.48 -20.99
C TYR A 220 3.68 5.22 -20.72
N GLY A 221 3.71 4.80 -19.45
CA GLY A 221 4.47 3.63 -19.02
C GLY A 221 4.17 3.20 -17.58
N ALA A 222 2.94 2.70 -17.34
CA ALA A 222 2.48 1.98 -16.15
C ALA A 222 2.48 2.71 -14.78
N HIS A 223 1.40 2.48 -14.02
CA HIS A 223 1.16 2.84 -12.61
C HIS A 223 1.14 4.33 -12.24
N GLN A 224 -0.02 4.78 -11.74
CA GLN A 224 -0.10 5.87 -10.77
C GLN A 224 -1.15 5.54 -9.70
N VAL A 225 -0.94 6.10 -8.52
CA VAL A 225 -1.86 6.07 -7.37
C VAL A 225 -2.82 7.25 -7.47
N VAL A 226 -4.05 7.10 -6.97
CA VAL A 226 -5.00 8.20 -6.76
C VAL A 226 -5.13 8.44 -5.27
N VAL A 227 -5.04 9.70 -4.83
CA VAL A 227 -5.30 10.13 -3.45
C VAL A 227 -6.51 11.05 -3.47
N THR A 228 -7.42 10.91 -2.51
CA THR A 228 -8.61 11.78 -2.40
C THR A 228 -8.75 12.32 -0.98
N PHE A 229 -8.70 13.65 -0.84
CA PHE A 229 -9.03 14.34 0.41
C PHE A 229 -10.47 14.88 0.37
N ARG A 230 -11.17 14.83 1.51
CA ARG A 230 -12.46 15.49 1.70
C ARG A 230 -12.23 16.95 2.13
N GLY A 231 -11.97 17.85 1.17
CA GLY A 231 -11.71 19.27 1.44
C GLY A 231 -12.34 20.25 0.45
N GLY A 232 -12.44 19.89 -0.83
CA GLY A 232 -13.01 20.73 -1.89
C GLY A 232 -11.94 21.37 -2.78
N LEU A 233 -12.26 21.49 -4.07
CA LEU A 233 -11.39 21.94 -5.17
C LEU A 233 -10.15 21.06 -5.46
N GLN A 234 -9.54 21.28 -6.62
CA GLN A 234 -8.66 20.34 -7.34
C GLN A 234 -7.31 20.98 -7.67
N THR A 235 -6.21 20.21 -7.60
CA THR A 235 -5.24 19.98 -8.70
C THR A 235 -4.23 18.88 -8.33
N GLU A 236 -3.62 18.22 -9.32
CA GLU A 236 -2.61 17.15 -9.18
C GLU A 236 -1.41 17.39 -10.13
N GLY A 237 -0.21 16.93 -9.76
CA GLY A 237 1.01 16.79 -10.60
C GLY A 237 2.02 15.87 -9.87
N VAL A 238 2.79 14.92 -10.44
CA VAL A 238 3.43 14.67 -11.76
C VAL A 238 4.86 15.24 -11.86
N MET A 239 5.89 14.37 -11.79
CA MET A 239 7.30 14.71 -12.14
C MET A 239 8.26 13.50 -12.33
N PHE A 240 8.10 12.43 -11.54
CA PHE A 240 9.17 11.49 -11.13
C PHE A 240 9.77 10.47 -12.15
N THR A 241 9.50 10.59 -13.46
CA THR A 241 10.00 9.60 -14.47
C THR A 241 10.85 10.21 -15.58
N ILE A 242 10.70 11.52 -15.84
CA ILE A 242 11.21 12.16 -17.07
C ILE A 242 12.74 12.34 -17.03
N LEU A 243 13.28 12.71 -15.87
CA LEU A 243 14.62 13.30 -15.78
C LEU A 243 15.75 12.27 -15.80
N LYS A 244 15.46 11.03 -15.38
CA LYS A 244 16.38 9.88 -15.45
C LYS A 244 16.73 9.43 -16.87
N HIS A 245 15.93 9.82 -17.87
CA HIS A 245 16.24 9.58 -19.29
C HIS A 245 16.99 10.74 -19.93
N ILE A 246 16.52 11.99 -19.77
CA ILE A 246 17.13 13.18 -20.40
C ILE A 246 18.61 13.30 -20.03
N ARG A 247 18.96 13.12 -18.75
CA ARG A 247 20.34 13.18 -18.29
C ARG A 247 21.24 12.13 -18.96
N ARG A 248 20.70 10.98 -19.38
CA ARG A 248 21.45 9.91 -20.06
C ARG A 248 21.76 10.24 -21.52
N ASP A 249 20.87 10.94 -22.22
CA ASP A 249 21.12 11.36 -23.60
C ASP A 249 22.05 12.59 -23.67
N TYR A 250 22.04 13.47 -22.66
CA TYR A 250 23.05 14.53 -22.53
C TYR A 250 24.48 13.94 -22.46
N GLN A 251 24.67 12.78 -21.82
CA GLN A 251 25.99 12.10 -21.75
C GLN A 251 26.51 11.59 -23.11
N ARG A 252 25.71 11.60 -24.18
CA ARG A 252 26.09 11.04 -25.50
C ARG A 252 26.44 12.08 -26.57
N GLN A 253 26.09 13.36 -26.40
CA GLN A 253 26.16 14.33 -27.50
C GLN A 253 27.55 14.95 -27.74
N HIS A 254 28.52 14.75 -26.83
CA HIS A 254 29.89 15.23 -26.99
C HIS A 254 30.92 14.09 -26.90
N LEU A 255 31.24 13.45 -28.03
CA LEU A 255 32.54 12.78 -28.28
C LEU A 255 32.70 12.33 -29.75
N HIS A 256 33.83 12.69 -30.37
CA HIS A 256 34.22 12.26 -31.72
C HIS A 256 35.76 12.30 -31.85
N PHE A 257 36.33 11.41 -32.68
CA PHE A 257 37.79 11.16 -32.89
C PHE A 257 38.54 10.54 -31.68
N GLU A 258 39.54 9.65 -31.81
CA GLU A 258 40.09 8.92 -32.99
C GLU A 258 40.63 7.51 -32.60
N SER A 259 41.28 6.80 -33.53
CA SER A 259 41.61 5.35 -33.50
C SER A 259 42.85 4.93 -32.70
N GLY A 260 42.89 3.69 -32.16
CA GLY A 260 44.09 3.07 -31.57
C GLY A 260 44.04 1.53 -31.43
N ARG A 261 45.00 0.80 -32.03
CA ARG A 261 45.04 -0.67 -32.24
C ARG A 261 45.47 -1.50 -31.00
N CYS A 262 45.30 -2.84 -31.10
CA CYS A 262 46.07 -3.92 -30.41
C CYS A 262 45.79 -4.20 -28.90
N THR A 263 45.92 -5.42 -28.34
CA THR A 263 45.99 -6.81 -28.89
C THR A 263 45.58 -7.90 -27.86
N ARG A 264 44.97 -8.97 -28.39
CA ARG A 264 44.75 -10.35 -27.88
C ARG A 264 45.74 -10.92 -26.81
N ILE A 265 45.19 -11.73 -25.86
CA ILE A 265 45.78 -12.77 -24.92
C ILE A 265 45.17 -12.56 -23.51
N GLN A 266 44.71 -13.55 -22.70
CA GLN A 266 44.70 -15.03 -22.75
C GLN A 266 43.41 -15.63 -22.10
N ARG A 267 43.18 -16.95 -22.22
CA ARG A 267 42.17 -17.71 -21.44
C ARG A 267 42.88 -18.63 -20.43
N LEU A 268 42.36 -18.79 -19.20
CA LEU A 268 41.85 -20.07 -18.64
C LEU A 268 41.58 -20.06 -17.12
N ARG A 269 40.46 -20.70 -16.73
CA ARG A 269 40.16 -21.40 -15.45
C ARG A 269 40.58 -20.75 -14.12
N LEU A 270 39.58 -20.56 -13.26
CA LEU A 270 39.13 -21.64 -12.37
C LEU A 270 37.60 -21.55 -12.13
N SER A 271 37.02 -22.62 -11.60
CA SER A 271 35.58 -22.77 -11.34
C SER A 271 35.38 -23.36 -9.95
N LEU A 272 34.18 -23.15 -9.37
CA LEU A 272 33.74 -23.57 -8.02
C LEU A 272 34.13 -22.59 -6.89
N LEU A 273 33.21 -21.65 -6.62
CA LEU A 273 32.48 -21.60 -5.35
C LEU A 273 31.07 -21.03 -5.64
N SER A 274 30.11 -21.23 -4.73
CA SER A 274 28.70 -20.86 -4.92
C SER A 274 28.22 -19.82 -3.91
N ASP A 275 27.10 -19.19 -4.28
CA ASP A 275 26.17 -18.45 -3.42
C ASP A 275 26.57 -17.08 -2.82
N THR A 276 25.51 -16.33 -2.51
CA THR A 276 25.42 -15.07 -1.73
C THR A 276 26.28 -13.86 -2.15
N SER A 277 25.60 -12.88 -2.78
CA SER A 277 25.62 -11.48 -2.31
C SER A 277 24.53 -10.65 -3.00
N GLN A 278 23.87 -9.75 -2.26
CA GLN A 278 23.06 -8.68 -2.86
C GLN A 278 23.98 -7.65 -3.53
N HIS A 279 23.62 -7.15 -4.72
CA HIS A 279 24.39 -6.09 -5.38
C HIS A 279 24.07 -4.70 -4.82
N HIS A 280 24.51 -4.44 -3.58
CA HIS A 280 24.66 -3.08 -3.04
C HIS A 280 26.00 -2.46 -3.48
N GLY A 281 26.17 -2.34 -4.79
CA GLY A 281 27.30 -1.65 -5.41
C GLY A 281 26.94 -1.23 -6.83
N ARG A 282 27.44 -0.08 -7.28
CA ARG A 282 27.41 0.25 -8.71
C ARG A 282 28.19 -0.82 -9.47
N GLY A 283 27.76 -1.13 -10.69
CA GLY A 283 28.45 -2.11 -11.54
C GLY A 283 29.90 -1.69 -11.86
N PRO A 284 30.69 -2.58 -12.48
CA PRO A 284 32.06 -2.27 -12.88
C PRO A 284 32.13 -0.99 -13.71
N LYS A 285 33.19 -0.20 -13.50
CA LYS A 285 33.42 1.10 -14.18
C LYS A 285 33.08 1.01 -15.66
N GLN A 286 32.24 1.94 -16.12
CA GLN A 286 31.87 2.00 -17.52
C GLN A 286 33.02 2.63 -18.34
N TYR A 287 33.11 2.26 -19.61
CA TYR A 287 34.31 2.51 -20.44
C TYR A 287 34.61 4.01 -20.72
N TYR A 288 33.67 4.89 -20.41
CA TYR A 288 33.77 6.36 -20.55
C TYR A 288 34.10 7.06 -19.21
N GLU A 289 34.22 6.31 -18.11
CA GLU A 289 34.47 6.85 -16.77
C GLU A 289 35.99 6.88 -16.48
N SER A 290 36.48 7.91 -15.79
CA SER A 290 37.92 8.07 -15.53
C SER A 290 38.54 6.84 -14.84
N PRO A 291 39.75 6.38 -15.26
CA PRO A 291 40.48 5.28 -14.61
C PRO A 291 40.60 5.45 -13.09
N ASP A 292 40.72 6.70 -12.63
CA ASP A 292 40.95 7.06 -11.23
C ASP A 292 39.67 7.45 -10.47
N ARG A 293 38.49 7.49 -11.14
CA ARG A 293 37.19 7.81 -10.50
C ARG A 293 36.88 6.89 -9.31
N GLU A 294 36.48 7.45 -8.18
CA GLU A 294 35.98 6.66 -7.06
C GLU A 294 34.65 5.96 -7.40
N THR A 295 34.50 4.72 -6.92
CA THR A 295 33.32 3.86 -7.14
C THR A 295 32.76 3.25 -5.85
N ASP A 296 33.48 3.35 -4.73
CA ASP A 296 32.92 3.07 -3.41
C ASP A 296 31.94 4.21 -3.02
N PRO A 297 30.63 3.93 -2.81
CA PRO A 297 29.66 4.96 -2.48
C PRO A 297 29.99 5.68 -1.17
N TYR A 298 30.51 4.98 -0.16
CA TYR A 298 30.87 5.58 1.12
C TYR A 298 32.08 6.53 0.99
N ALA A 299 33.00 6.22 0.08
CA ALA A 299 34.12 7.11 -0.25
C ALA A 299 33.66 8.35 -1.04
N CYS A 300 32.68 8.19 -1.96
CA CYS A 300 32.04 9.31 -2.65
C CYS A 300 31.28 10.23 -1.68
N GLU A 301 30.40 9.68 -0.83
CA GLU A 301 29.63 10.43 0.18
C GLU A 301 30.54 11.20 1.14
N ALA A 302 31.55 10.53 1.72
CA ALA A 302 32.51 11.18 2.61
C ALA A 302 33.36 12.25 1.90
N THR A 303 33.59 12.11 0.59
CA THR A 303 34.35 13.09 -0.20
C THR A 303 33.49 14.29 -0.60
N ALA A 304 32.21 14.07 -0.94
CA ALA A 304 31.24 15.13 -1.15
C ALA A 304 31.12 15.97 0.12
N TYR A 305 30.81 15.35 1.26
CA TYR A 305 30.69 16.02 2.56
C TYR A 305 31.91 16.88 2.91
N ARG A 306 33.15 16.38 2.70
CA ARG A 306 34.38 17.14 2.96
C ARG A 306 34.56 18.36 2.03
N ARG A 307 34.23 18.25 0.74
CA ARG A 307 34.28 19.38 -0.21
C ARG A 307 33.26 20.44 0.15
N LEU A 308 32.05 20.00 0.42
CA LEU A 308 30.91 20.81 0.84
C LEU A 308 31.18 21.59 2.15
N GLN A 309 31.90 20.97 3.10
CA GLN A 309 32.45 21.68 4.27
C GLN A 309 33.56 22.67 3.89
N THR A 310 34.49 22.28 3.01
CA THR A 310 35.66 23.10 2.60
C THR A 310 35.25 24.38 1.86
N HIS A 311 34.14 24.34 1.11
CA HIS A 311 33.54 25.51 0.45
C HIS A 311 32.62 26.34 1.39
N ALA A 312 32.62 26.06 2.70
CA ALA A 312 31.81 26.72 3.74
C ALA A 312 30.27 26.60 3.58
N ILE A 313 29.78 25.74 2.69
CA ILE A 313 28.34 25.56 2.43
C ILE A 313 27.64 24.83 3.61
N SER A 314 28.42 24.13 4.46
CA SER A 314 27.95 23.65 5.77
C SER A 314 27.86 24.73 6.86
N GLU A 315 28.20 25.98 6.55
CA GLU A 315 28.04 27.13 7.45
C GLU A 315 26.93 28.08 7.00
N SER A 316 26.51 28.03 5.72
CA SER A 316 25.26 28.64 5.24
C SER A 316 24.00 27.80 5.55
N GLY A 317 24.14 26.65 6.22
CA GLY A 317 23.02 25.82 6.67
C GLY A 317 22.46 24.84 5.63
N LEU A 318 22.87 24.94 4.37
CA LEU A 318 22.45 24.05 3.28
C LEU A 318 22.83 22.57 3.48
N ILE A 319 23.74 22.25 4.41
CA ILE A 319 24.39 20.94 4.52
C ILE A 319 24.50 20.55 6.00
N PRO A 320 23.78 19.51 6.46
CA PRO A 320 23.58 19.27 7.89
C PRO A 320 24.86 19.02 8.69
N ARG A 321 24.98 19.68 9.85
CA ARG A 321 25.90 19.29 10.94
C ARG A 321 25.37 18.04 11.66
N PHE A 322 25.33 16.92 10.95
CA PHE A 322 24.86 15.58 11.37
C PHE A 322 23.34 15.46 11.68
N TYR A 323 22.73 16.43 12.38
CA TYR A 323 21.27 16.59 12.53
C TYR A 323 20.92 18.07 12.73
N GLY A 324 20.32 18.75 11.74
CA GLY A 324 19.98 20.18 11.83
C GLY A 324 19.15 20.72 10.65
N ILE A 325 18.43 21.82 10.88
CA ILE A 325 17.48 22.49 9.96
C ILE A 325 18.17 23.60 9.16
N TYR A 326 17.62 23.96 7.99
CA TYR A 326 18.00 25.13 7.20
C TYR A 326 16.90 26.21 7.24
N GLU A 327 17.28 27.48 7.48
CA GLU A 327 16.40 28.65 7.32
C GLU A 327 16.50 29.17 5.88
N ALA A 328 15.61 28.71 4.99
CA ALA A 328 15.55 29.15 3.61
C ALA A 328 14.88 30.54 3.49
N ALA A 329 15.66 31.61 3.55
CA ALA A 329 15.15 32.96 3.33
C ALA A 329 14.66 33.18 1.89
N ASN A 330 13.35 33.32 1.71
CA ASN A 330 12.69 33.91 0.53
C ASN A 330 13.05 33.35 -0.88
N GLY A 331 13.00 32.02 -1.06
CA GLY A 331 12.79 31.43 -2.39
C GLY A 331 14.00 31.41 -3.33
N GLU A 332 15.15 30.94 -2.82
CA GLU A 332 16.38 30.74 -3.61
C GLU A 332 16.82 29.25 -3.65
N LEU A 333 15.90 28.32 -3.93
CA LEU A 333 16.21 26.88 -4.05
C LEU A 333 17.24 26.64 -5.18
N HIS A 334 17.12 27.39 -6.27
CA HIS A 334 18.05 27.43 -7.38
C HIS A 334 19.48 27.87 -7.01
N GLN A 335 19.67 28.60 -5.91
CA GLN A 335 21.01 28.99 -5.46
C GLN A 335 21.68 27.87 -4.67
N GLY A 336 20.92 27.13 -3.84
CA GLY A 336 21.45 26.01 -3.06
C GLY A 336 22.07 24.90 -3.92
N ILE A 337 21.45 24.55 -5.05
CA ILE A 337 22.01 23.56 -5.99
C ILE A 337 23.27 24.08 -6.72
N ARG A 338 23.32 25.38 -7.04
CA ARG A 338 24.51 26.02 -7.65
C ARG A 338 25.70 25.98 -6.70
N ASP A 339 25.48 26.22 -5.42
CA ASP A 339 26.55 26.16 -4.42
C ASP A 339 27.11 24.74 -4.28
N ILE A 340 26.25 23.70 -4.32
CA ILE A 340 26.68 22.29 -4.35
C ILE A 340 27.56 22.01 -5.58
N HIS A 341 27.14 22.47 -6.78
CA HIS A 341 27.94 22.35 -8.00
C HIS A 341 29.25 23.14 -7.95
N ASN A 342 29.26 24.32 -7.32
CA ASN A 342 30.47 25.13 -7.09
C ASN A 342 31.47 24.46 -6.11
N ALA A 343 31.06 23.43 -5.36
CA ALA A 343 31.95 22.56 -4.59
C ALA A 343 32.47 21.34 -5.37
N HIS A 344 32.20 21.29 -6.68
CA HIS A 344 32.51 20.17 -7.58
C HIS A 344 31.90 18.84 -7.10
N VAL A 345 30.67 18.94 -6.59
CA VAL A 345 29.79 17.82 -6.24
C VAL A 345 28.56 17.92 -7.14
N GLU A 346 28.31 16.85 -7.89
CA GLU A 346 27.14 16.69 -8.75
C GLU A 346 26.17 15.77 -8.00
N HIS A 347 25.04 16.34 -7.56
CA HIS A 347 24.12 15.69 -6.60
C HIS A 347 23.50 14.41 -7.18
N SER A 348 23.31 14.35 -8.49
CA SER A 348 23.01 13.14 -9.25
C SER A 348 21.64 12.51 -9.04
N ASP A 349 20.80 13.08 -8.17
CA ASP A 349 19.41 12.71 -8.01
C ASP A 349 18.46 13.86 -8.33
N VAL A 350 18.22 14.02 -9.64
CA VAL A 350 17.24 14.90 -10.30
C VAL A 350 15.78 14.78 -9.80
N HIS A 351 15.54 14.03 -8.73
CA HIS A 351 14.27 13.94 -8.02
C HIS A 351 14.57 13.95 -6.51
N PRO A 352 14.20 14.99 -5.75
CA PRO A 352 14.31 14.96 -4.28
C PRO A 352 13.32 13.92 -3.73
N ARG A 353 13.78 12.66 -3.60
CA ARG A 353 12.94 11.50 -3.20
C ARG A 353 12.29 11.68 -1.83
N ASN A 354 12.92 12.46 -0.95
CA ASN A 354 12.41 12.84 0.36
C ASN A 354 12.39 14.37 0.47
N MET A 355 11.29 15.01 0.06
CA MET A 355 10.98 16.40 0.41
C MET A 355 9.65 16.41 1.16
N MET A 356 9.69 16.72 2.46
CA MET A 356 8.50 16.87 3.29
C MET A 356 8.31 18.34 3.64
N VAL A 357 7.26 18.94 3.08
CA VAL A 357 6.75 20.25 3.51
C VAL A 357 5.65 19.98 4.53
N VAL A 358 5.74 20.60 5.71
CA VAL A 358 4.71 20.45 6.76
C VAL A 358 3.64 21.51 6.53
N ASP A 359 2.45 21.09 6.10
CA ASP A 359 1.35 22.00 5.80
C ASP A 359 0.91 22.74 7.09
N GLY A 360 1.02 24.07 7.06
CA GLY A 360 0.82 24.95 8.23
C GLY A 360 2.08 25.36 9.02
N ASP A 361 3.28 24.88 8.66
CA ASP A 361 4.56 25.24 9.32
C ASP A 361 5.67 25.52 8.26
N PRO A 362 5.74 26.74 7.69
CA PRO A 362 6.66 27.06 6.60
C PRO A 362 8.13 27.15 7.01
N GLU A 363 8.45 27.10 8.31
CA GLU A 363 9.84 27.08 8.82
C GLU A 363 10.42 25.64 8.84
N ARG A 364 9.66 24.63 8.37
CA ARG A 364 10.08 23.22 8.30
C ARG A 364 10.12 22.66 6.88
N ALA A 365 11.21 22.98 6.18
CA ALA A 365 11.71 22.23 5.03
C ALA A 365 13.03 21.52 5.40
N ILE A 366 13.23 20.28 4.95
CA ILE A 366 14.44 19.47 5.23
C ILE A 366 14.85 18.67 3.97
N TRP A 367 16.16 18.62 3.72
CA TRP A 367 16.89 17.91 2.64
C TRP A 367 18.32 17.62 3.21
N ILE A 368 19.24 16.79 2.69
CA ILE A 368 19.47 16.13 1.40
C ILE A 368 19.84 14.64 1.64
N ASP A 369 19.56 13.75 0.69
CA ASP A 369 20.07 12.37 0.64
C ASP A 369 21.17 12.27 -0.45
N PHE A 370 22.30 11.61 -0.15
CA PHE A 370 23.51 11.62 -1.00
C PHE A 370 23.81 10.26 -1.66
N ASP A 371 22.91 9.27 -1.61
CA ASP A 371 23.08 7.89 -2.16
C ASP A 371 23.55 7.80 -3.65
N ARG A 372 23.48 8.90 -4.38
CA ARG A 372 23.84 9.00 -5.80
C ARG A 372 24.94 10.00 -6.15
N ALA A 373 25.36 10.85 -5.21
CA ALA A 373 26.24 11.97 -5.49
C ALA A 373 27.57 11.54 -6.11
N GLN A 374 28.10 12.39 -6.99
CA GLN A 374 29.40 12.21 -7.64
C GLN A 374 30.28 13.43 -7.36
N THR A 375 31.58 13.20 -7.20
CA THR A 375 32.57 14.27 -6.97
C THR A 375 33.58 14.29 -8.10
N PHE A 376 33.81 15.46 -8.70
CA PHE A 376 34.73 15.62 -9.83
C PHE A 376 35.93 16.49 -9.43
N ASP A 377 37.14 16.09 -9.78
CA ASP A 377 38.33 16.89 -9.42
C ASP A 377 38.36 18.19 -10.23
N ALA A 378 38.62 19.31 -9.55
CA ALA A 378 38.39 20.66 -10.08
C ALA A 378 39.26 21.01 -11.31
N ASP A 379 40.36 20.30 -11.49
CA ASP A 379 41.28 20.38 -12.63
C ASP A 379 41.00 19.34 -13.74
N GLN A 380 39.96 18.50 -13.59
CA GLN A 380 39.62 17.41 -14.51
C GLN A 380 38.12 17.31 -14.90
N ILE A 381 37.33 18.35 -14.65
CA ILE A 381 35.91 18.37 -15.07
C ILE A 381 35.83 18.50 -16.59
N SER A 382 35.26 17.48 -17.26
CA SER A 382 34.96 17.54 -18.69
C SER A 382 33.71 18.39 -18.99
N GLU A 383 33.62 18.93 -20.21
CA GLU A 383 32.42 19.63 -20.70
C GLU A 383 31.13 18.81 -20.49
N LEU A 384 31.25 17.48 -20.61
CA LEU A 384 30.17 16.54 -20.39
C LEU A 384 29.68 16.53 -18.93
N GLN A 385 30.61 16.54 -17.96
CA GLN A 385 30.30 16.57 -16.53
C GLN A 385 29.77 17.94 -16.09
N GLN A 386 30.30 19.02 -16.67
CA GLN A 386 29.76 20.38 -16.45
C GLN A 386 28.30 20.45 -16.90
N GLY A 387 27.99 19.97 -18.10
CA GLY A 387 26.61 19.93 -18.62
C GLY A 387 25.62 19.08 -17.80
N TRP A 388 26.10 18.14 -16.96
CA TRP A 388 25.23 17.43 -16.01
C TRP A 388 24.84 18.31 -14.82
N MET A 389 25.78 19.10 -14.31
CA MET A 389 25.56 20.07 -13.22
C MET A 389 24.72 21.26 -13.71
N ASP A 390 24.94 21.72 -14.94
CA ASP A 390 24.13 22.76 -15.58
C ASP A 390 22.67 22.27 -15.74
N PHE A 391 22.47 21.03 -16.21
CA PHE A 391 21.14 20.43 -16.33
C PHE A 391 20.41 20.23 -14.98
N GLU A 392 21.12 19.77 -13.93
CA GLU A 392 20.54 19.67 -12.58
C GLU A 392 20.26 21.06 -11.97
N THR A 393 20.96 22.11 -12.40
CA THR A 393 20.70 23.51 -12.01
C THR A 393 19.47 24.10 -12.69
N ASP A 394 19.34 23.96 -14.01
CA ASP A 394 18.20 24.49 -14.77
C ASP A 394 16.89 23.83 -14.30
N LEU A 395 16.93 22.53 -14.05
CA LEU A 395 15.82 21.75 -13.49
C LEU A 395 15.28 22.35 -12.17
N VAL A 396 16.14 22.56 -11.18
CA VAL A 396 15.72 23.11 -9.88
C VAL A 396 15.23 24.54 -10.02
N THR A 397 15.78 25.29 -10.99
CA THR A 397 15.31 26.64 -11.34
C THR A 397 13.87 26.63 -11.90
N GLU A 398 13.48 25.64 -12.70
CA GLU A 398 12.08 25.49 -13.14
C GLU A 398 11.14 25.17 -11.96
N ILE A 399 11.58 24.34 -11.00
CA ILE A 399 10.78 23.96 -9.83
C ILE A 399 10.50 25.17 -8.90
N ASP A 400 11.50 26.02 -8.69
CA ASP A 400 11.37 27.25 -7.87
C ASP A 400 10.22 28.14 -8.38
N VAL A 401 10.08 28.28 -9.71
CA VAL A 401 9.05 29.10 -10.35
C VAL A 401 7.63 28.56 -10.12
N PHE A 402 7.46 27.23 -9.98
CA PHE A 402 6.15 26.62 -9.71
C PHE A 402 5.71 26.75 -8.25
N MET A 403 6.63 26.81 -7.29
CA MET A 403 6.28 26.77 -5.86
C MET A 403 5.75 28.11 -5.31
N PHE A 404 6.11 29.25 -5.89
CA PHE A 404 5.81 30.58 -5.33
C PHE A 404 4.66 31.34 -6.02
N ILE A 405 3.79 30.63 -6.75
CA ILE A 405 2.55 31.21 -7.31
C ILE A 405 1.42 31.14 -6.27
N ASP A 406 1.24 32.22 -5.51
CA ASP A 406 0.12 32.41 -4.56
C ASP A 406 -1.25 32.40 -5.30
N PRO A 407 -2.12 31.40 -5.07
CA PRO A 407 -3.45 31.33 -5.71
C PRO A 407 -4.51 32.20 -5.01
N SER A 408 -4.21 32.76 -3.84
CA SER A 408 -5.16 33.50 -3.00
C SER A 408 -5.21 35.00 -3.30
N ARG A 409 -4.18 35.53 -3.97
CA ARG A 409 -4.22 36.86 -4.59
C ARG A 409 -5.20 36.88 -5.75
N GLU A 410 -6.36 37.52 -5.55
CA GLU A 410 -7.09 38.10 -6.66
C GLU A 410 -6.12 38.97 -7.50
N PRO A 411 -6.21 38.96 -8.84
CA PRO A 411 -5.39 39.84 -9.66
C PRO A 411 -5.78 41.28 -9.36
N GLU A 412 -4.94 42.00 -8.60
CA GLU A 412 -5.12 43.43 -8.37
C GLU A 412 -5.36 44.11 -9.72
N ALA A 413 -6.49 44.82 -9.83
CA ALA A 413 -6.89 45.46 -11.07
C ALA A 413 -5.89 46.58 -11.40
N VAL A 414 -4.84 46.25 -12.18
CA VAL A 414 -3.74 47.14 -12.54
C VAL A 414 -4.29 48.37 -13.24
N SER A 415 -4.51 49.43 -12.45
CA SER A 415 -5.07 50.67 -12.97
C SER A 415 -4.04 51.28 -13.93
N PRO A 416 -4.38 51.52 -15.20
CA PRO A 416 -3.38 51.80 -16.21
C PRO A 416 -2.92 53.26 -16.15
N LEU A 417 -1.92 53.56 -15.30
CA LEU A 417 -1.07 54.75 -15.42
C LEU A 417 0.15 54.73 -14.48
N GLN A 418 1.33 54.44 -15.04
CA GLN A 418 2.45 55.40 -15.07
C GLN A 418 3.58 54.92 -15.99
N ARG A 419 3.55 55.37 -17.25
CA ARG A 419 4.78 55.57 -18.04
C ARG A 419 5.08 57.05 -18.09
N GLN A 420 6.12 57.45 -17.37
CA GLN A 420 6.98 58.59 -17.72
C GLN A 420 8.36 57.99 -18.03
N SER A 421 9.08 58.41 -19.06
CA SER A 421 8.72 59.26 -20.20
C SER A 421 9.56 58.84 -21.42
N ASP A 422 9.09 59.10 -22.64
CA ASP A 422 9.78 60.02 -23.57
C ASP A 422 8.98 60.29 -24.86
N GLU A 423 8.93 61.58 -25.20
CA GLU A 423 8.78 62.22 -26.52
C GLU A 423 7.74 61.77 -27.59
N THR A 424 6.47 62.19 -27.41
CA THR A 424 5.66 62.97 -28.41
C THR A 424 5.25 62.34 -29.79
N PRO A 425 4.45 63.00 -30.67
CA PRO A 425 2.98 63.20 -30.57
C PRO A 425 2.21 62.85 -31.92
N PRO A 426 0.94 63.26 -32.19
CA PRO A 426 -0.34 63.04 -31.48
C PRO A 426 -1.57 62.65 -32.38
N ASN A 427 -2.74 62.40 -31.73
CA ASN A 427 -4.13 62.70 -32.21
C ASN A 427 -4.79 61.83 -33.34
N PRO A 428 -6.14 61.89 -33.52
CA PRO A 428 -7.25 62.13 -32.56
C PRO A 428 -8.53 61.25 -32.73
N ARG A 429 -9.48 61.38 -31.78
CA ARG A 429 -10.95 61.04 -31.80
C ARG A 429 -11.37 59.64 -31.29
N ALA A 430 -12.50 59.45 -30.58
CA ALA A 430 -13.35 60.38 -29.79
C ALA A 430 -14.48 59.64 -28.98
N ARG A 431 -14.77 60.10 -27.73
CA ARG A 431 -16.10 60.12 -27.04
C ARG A 431 -16.82 58.76 -26.71
N SER A 432 -17.76 58.61 -25.75
CA SER A 432 -18.12 59.23 -24.44
C SER A 432 -19.32 58.42 -23.85
N PHE A 433 -19.51 58.18 -22.53
CA PHE A 433 -20.20 59.05 -21.56
C PHE A 433 -20.26 58.44 -20.12
N PHE A 434 -20.32 59.31 -19.09
CA PHE A 434 -21.17 59.38 -17.87
C PHE A 434 -22.20 58.25 -17.54
N ALA A 435 -22.64 57.99 -16.28
CA ALA A 435 -22.56 58.71 -14.97
C ALA A 435 -22.64 57.77 -13.72
N ILE A 436 -22.60 58.33 -12.49
CA ILE A 436 -22.52 57.65 -11.17
C ILE A 436 -23.49 58.31 -10.14
N PRO A 437 -24.33 57.55 -9.38
CA PRO A 437 -24.25 57.60 -7.89
C PRO A 437 -24.64 56.28 -7.13
N PRO A 438 -24.29 56.09 -5.83
CA PRO A 438 -24.49 54.82 -5.10
C PRO A 438 -25.21 54.88 -3.71
N SER A 439 -25.37 53.69 -3.10
CA SER A 439 -25.84 53.38 -1.73
C SER A 439 -25.48 51.91 -1.38
N LEU A 440 -25.60 51.29 -0.19
CA LEU A 440 -25.54 51.56 1.29
C LEU A 440 -25.56 50.11 1.91
N LEU A 441 -24.95 49.67 3.04
CA LEU A 441 -24.15 50.24 4.14
C LEU A 441 -23.26 49.17 4.84
N HIS A 442 -22.19 49.63 5.52
CA HIS A 442 -21.48 49.07 6.70
C HIS A 442 -20.71 47.71 6.72
N LYS A 443 -19.61 47.79 7.49
CA LYS A 443 -18.62 46.80 8.04
C LYS A 443 -18.80 46.79 9.60
N PRO A 444 -18.03 46.11 10.52
CA PRO A 444 -16.59 45.77 10.41
C PRO A 444 -15.97 44.54 11.17
N THR A 445 -14.68 44.39 10.89
CA THR A 445 -13.52 43.71 11.52
C THR A 445 -13.49 43.39 13.02
N TYR A 446 -12.60 42.45 13.42
CA TYR A 446 -11.56 42.68 14.45
C TYR A 446 -10.31 41.80 14.23
N ASP A 447 -9.17 42.15 14.85
CA ASP A 447 -7.84 41.53 14.63
C ASP A 447 -6.90 41.72 15.88
N GLN A 448 -5.85 40.88 15.99
CA GLN A 448 -4.64 40.89 16.86
C GLN A 448 -4.73 40.91 18.41
N LEU A 449 -3.80 40.17 19.05
CA LEU A 449 -3.05 40.59 20.26
C LEU A 449 -1.80 39.71 20.53
N ILE A 450 -0.85 40.20 21.36
CA ILE A 450 0.52 39.65 21.57
C ILE A 450 0.81 39.41 23.07
N PHE A 451 1.77 38.52 23.37
CA PHE A 451 2.24 38.14 24.73
C PHE A 451 3.05 39.20 25.49
N HIS A 452 3.12 39.07 26.82
CA HIS A 452 4.24 39.50 27.67
C HIS A 452 4.28 38.70 29.01
N GLU A 453 5.34 38.85 29.80
CA GLU A 453 5.76 37.90 30.85
C GLU A 453 6.23 38.59 32.16
N ALA A 454 6.13 37.88 33.30
CA ALA A 454 6.75 38.16 34.61
C ALA A 454 6.28 39.46 35.37
N THR A 455 6.43 39.64 36.69
CA THR A 455 6.90 38.78 37.80
C THR A 455 6.10 39.10 39.09
N SER A 456 6.23 38.29 40.15
CA SER A 456 5.53 38.45 41.44
C SER A 456 6.29 39.29 42.48
N ASP A 457 5.59 39.84 43.47
CA ASP A 457 6.18 40.31 44.73
C ASP A 457 5.46 39.72 45.98
N GLU A 458 6.22 39.59 47.08
CA GLU A 458 5.87 39.19 48.47
C GLU A 458 4.65 38.27 48.78
N GLY A 459 4.88 37.06 49.35
CA GLY A 459 3.81 36.44 50.19
C GLY A 459 3.68 34.93 50.47
N ARG A 460 4.76 34.16 50.76
CA ARG A 460 4.71 32.81 51.41
C ARG A 460 4.04 31.62 50.65
N ARG A 461 4.81 31.04 49.73
CA ARG A 461 5.37 29.65 49.76
C ARG A 461 4.51 28.47 50.29
N ILE A 462 4.57 27.37 49.51
CA ILE A 462 4.24 25.93 49.76
C ILE A 462 3.11 25.44 48.82
N THR A 463 3.18 24.35 48.04
CA THR A 463 4.22 23.50 47.41
C THR A 463 3.60 22.10 47.28
N ILE A 464 3.27 21.70 46.03
CA ILE A 464 3.17 20.32 45.50
C ILE A 464 2.21 19.32 46.22
N HIS A 465 1.28 18.69 45.49
CA HIS A 465 1.33 17.23 45.24
C HIS A 465 0.24 16.70 44.28
N ASN A 466 0.62 15.64 43.58
CA ASN A 466 -0.17 14.82 42.67
C ASN A 466 -1.12 13.89 43.47
N HIS A 467 -2.37 13.65 43.03
CA HIS A 467 -3.05 12.34 42.95
C HIS A 467 -4.57 12.40 42.69
N ARG A 468 -5.17 11.21 42.46
CA ARG A 468 -6.58 10.95 42.11
C ARG A 468 -7.50 10.83 43.35
N ILE A 469 -8.80 10.62 43.06
CA ILE A 469 -9.89 10.05 43.90
C ILE A 469 -10.69 11.06 44.75
N PRO A 470 -12.01 11.18 44.51
CA PRO A 470 -12.99 11.59 45.51
C PRO A 470 -13.67 10.36 46.15
N PHE A 471 -13.52 10.18 47.46
CA PHE A 471 -14.44 9.38 48.27
C PHE A 471 -15.59 10.28 48.76
N LEU A 472 -16.84 9.83 48.67
CA LEU A 472 -18.00 10.57 49.17
C LEU A 472 -18.53 9.93 50.47
N ILE A 473 -18.54 10.70 51.56
CA ILE A 473 -19.12 10.30 52.84
C ILE A 473 -20.55 10.86 52.95
N SER A 474 -21.48 10.01 53.40
CA SER A 474 -22.88 10.36 53.58
C SER A 474 -23.14 11.13 54.88
N LEU A 475 -24.01 12.15 54.82
CA LEU A 475 -24.75 12.68 55.97
C LEU A 475 -26.21 12.90 55.59
N SER A 476 -27.11 12.73 56.57
CA SER A 476 -28.55 12.58 56.38
C SER A 476 -29.36 13.57 57.22
N THR A 477 -30.40 14.17 56.63
CA THR A 477 -31.53 14.78 57.35
C THR A 477 -32.84 14.72 56.55
N ARG A 478 -33.97 14.68 57.26
CA ARG A 478 -35.40 14.60 56.84
C ARG A 478 -36.26 15.08 58.04
N PRO A 479 -37.60 15.22 57.97
CA PRO A 479 -38.49 15.64 56.86
C PRO A 479 -39.64 16.62 57.30
N SER A 480 -40.42 17.15 56.35
CA SER A 480 -41.83 17.64 56.50
C SER A 480 -42.38 17.98 55.10
N SER A 481 -43.38 17.32 54.51
CA SER A 481 -44.83 17.21 54.84
C SER A 481 -45.66 18.46 54.49
N ASP A 482 -46.34 18.47 53.34
CA ASP A 482 -47.82 18.40 53.23
C ASP A 482 -48.29 18.49 51.76
N SER A 483 -49.61 18.47 51.52
CA SER A 483 -50.24 18.02 50.27
C SER A 483 -51.19 19.04 49.61
N GLU A 484 -51.34 18.99 48.27
CA GLU A 484 -52.66 19.00 47.58
C GLU A 484 -52.55 18.61 46.09
N SER A 485 -53.69 18.42 45.39
CA SER A 485 -53.76 17.70 44.11
C SER A 485 -54.51 18.42 42.97
N ILE A 486 -53.88 18.58 41.81
CA ILE A 486 -54.53 18.88 40.51
C ILE A 486 -53.79 18.11 39.38
N ALA A 487 -54.53 17.64 38.37
CA ALA A 487 -53.99 17.06 37.13
C ALA A 487 -55.02 17.17 35.98
N PRO A 488 -54.64 17.06 34.69
CA PRO A 488 -53.32 17.27 34.09
C PRO A 488 -53.33 18.25 32.88
N HIS A 489 -52.18 18.81 32.53
CA HIS A 489 -51.91 19.35 31.19
C HIS A 489 -50.53 18.88 30.69
N PRO A 490 -50.36 18.58 29.38
CA PRO A 490 -49.12 18.00 28.88
C PRO A 490 -47.98 19.03 28.92
N ARG A 491 -46.88 18.67 29.58
CA ARG A 491 -45.62 19.40 29.50
C ARG A 491 -44.49 18.44 29.11
N VAL A 492 -43.59 18.95 28.27
CA VAL A 492 -42.41 18.26 27.75
C VAL A 492 -41.56 17.75 28.91
N SER A 493 -41.17 16.47 28.86
CA SER A 493 -40.30 15.85 29.84
C SER A 493 -38.83 16.26 29.60
N HIS A 494 -38.31 17.11 30.48
CA HIS A 494 -36.85 17.21 30.69
C HIS A 494 -36.31 15.87 31.23
N PRO A 495 -35.01 15.56 31.00
CA PRO A 495 -34.51 14.21 31.17
C PRO A 495 -34.58 13.71 32.62
N THR A 496 -35.02 12.47 32.78
CA THR A 496 -34.85 11.71 34.02
C THR A 496 -33.38 11.71 34.44
N ILE A 497 -33.12 11.82 35.74
CA ILE A 497 -31.77 11.66 36.29
C ILE A 497 -31.24 10.29 35.87
N TYR A 498 -30.18 10.26 35.08
CA TYR A 498 -29.50 9.01 34.73
C TYR A 498 -28.90 8.40 35.99
N ASP A 499 -29.20 7.12 36.19
CA ASP A 499 -28.64 6.23 37.20
C ASP A 499 -27.11 6.34 37.20
N LEU A 500 -26.53 6.96 38.23
CA LEU A 500 -25.09 7.19 38.37
C LEU A 500 -24.37 5.90 38.77
N ARG A 501 -24.40 4.94 37.85
CA ARG A 501 -23.50 3.78 37.88
C ARG A 501 -22.06 4.30 37.88
N PRO A 502 -21.15 3.72 38.69
CA PRO A 502 -19.73 4.07 38.62
C PRO A 502 -19.24 3.83 37.18
N ALA A 503 -18.39 4.73 36.68
CA ALA A 503 -17.92 4.65 35.30
C ALA A 503 -17.15 3.34 35.07
N THR A 504 -17.79 2.40 34.39
CA THR A 504 -17.25 1.11 33.96
C THR A 504 -15.98 1.34 33.14
N MET A 505 -14.84 0.87 33.63
CA MET A 505 -13.59 0.96 32.86
C MET A 505 -13.70 0.03 31.66
N ALA A 506 -13.41 0.55 30.47
CA ALA A 506 -13.33 -0.27 29.26
C ALA A 506 -12.31 -1.40 29.48
N PRO A 507 -12.69 -2.69 29.33
CA PRO A 507 -11.75 -3.79 29.50
C PRO A 507 -10.65 -3.72 28.45
N THR A 508 -9.45 -4.15 28.82
CA THR A 508 -8.25 -4.06 27.97
C THR A 508 -7.84 -5.45 27.47
N ILE A 509 -7.66 -5.59 26.16
CA ILE A 509 -7.02 -6.74 25.52
C ILE A 509 -5.60 -6.32 25.13
N ARG A 510 -4.59 -7.12 25.50
CA ARG A 510 -3.22 -6.98 25.02
C ARG A 510 -2.87 -8.14 24.10
N VAL A 511 -2.65 -7.87 22.82
CA VAL A 511 -2.14 -8.88 21.89
C VAL A 511 -0.61 -8.81 21.92
N ILE A 512 0.04 -9.95 22.13
CA ILE A 512 1.50 -10.08 22.15
C ILE A 512 1.86 -11.02 21.01
N GLY A 513 2.59 -10.54 20.00
CA GLY A 513 2.65 -11.29 18.75
C GLY A 513 3.45 -10.68 17.62
N SER A 514 3.25 -11.27 16.45
CA SER A 514 3.91 -10.88 15.21
C SER A 514 3.28 -9.65 14.54
N LEU A 515 4.10 -8.89 13.82
CA LEU A 515 3.72 -7.95 12.79
C LEU A 515 4.49 -8.28 11.51
N ASN A 516 3.78 -8.58 10.42
CA ASN A 516 4.40 -8.93 9.14
C ASN A 516 3.91 -8.01 8.02
N VAL A 517 4.72 -7.91 6.97
CA VAL A 517 4.30 -7.45 5.66
C VAL A 517 4.03 -8.67 4.77
N ASP A 518 2.78 -8.83 4.36
CA ASP A 518 2.35 -9.95 3.52
C ASP A 518 2.50 -9.53 2.05
N MET A 519 3.43 -10.17 1.35
CA MET A 519 3.74 -9.95 -0.07
C MET A 519 3.04 -11.03 -0.88
N VAL A 520 1.88 -10.72 -1.46
CA VAL A 520 0.98 -11.70 -2.06
C VAL A 520 1.09 -11.70 -3.57
N SER A 521 1.46 -12.86 -4.14
CA SER A 521 1.47 -13.13 -5.57
C SER A 521 0.40 -14.17 -5.90
N VAL A 522 -0.59 -13.81 -6.71
CA VAL A 522 -1.53 -14.78 -7.29
C VAL A 522 -0.90 -15.40 -8.52
N THR A 523 -0.93 -16.72 -8.65
CA THR A 523 -0.27 -17.47 -9.72
C THR A 523 -1.22 -18.50 -10.34
N PRO A 524 -1.13 -18.76 -11.66
CA PRO A 524 -1.99 -19.75 -12.30
C PRO A 524 -1.73 -21.18 -11.78
N ARG A 525 -0.54 -21.43 -11.24
CA ARG A 525 -0.16 -22.57 -10.40
C ARG A 525 1.13 -22.24 -9.63
N PHE A 526 1.45 -23.01 -8.59
CA PHE A 526 2.77 -22.93 -7.96
C PHE A 526 3.91 -23.26 -8.96
N PRO A 527 5.06 -22.55 -8.93
CA PRO A 527 6.20 -22.84 -9.79
C PRO A 527 6.96 -24.11 -9.37
N ASP A 528 7.50 -24.82 -10.35
CA ASP A 528 8.40 -25.96 -10.12
C ASP A 528 9.85 -25.51 -9.81
N ALA A 529 10.67 -26.45 -9.33
CA ALA A 529 12.06 -26.17 -8.95
C ALA A 529 12.91 -25.71 -10.17
N GLY A 530 13.41 -24.47 -10.10
CA GLY A 530 14.16 -23.83 -11.19
C GLY A 530 13.29 -23.18 -12.28
N GLU A 531 11.97 -23.18 -12.11
CA GLU A 531 11.05 -22.51 -13.03
C GLU A 531 10.90 -21.01 -12.72
N THR A 532 10.52 -20.22 -13.72
CA THR A 532 10.03 -18.85 -13.55
C THR A 532 8.63 -18.76 -14.13
N ILE A 533 7.64 -18.47 -13.29
CA ILE A 533 6.24 -18.30 -13.69
C ILE A 533 5.80 -16.84 -13.52
N THR A 534 4.92 -16.35 -14.40
CA THR A 534 4.31 -15.02 -14.28
C THR A 534 3.14 -15.09 -13.30
N SER A 535 3.08 -14.16 -12.35
CA SER A 535 1.93 -13.98 -11.46
C SER A 535 0.76 -13.30 -12.18
N SER A 536 -0.46 -13.78 -11.94
CA SER A 536 -1.73 -13.19 -12.37
C SER A 536 -1.97 -11.82 -11.71
N SER A 537 -1.52 -11.63 -10.47
CA SER A 537 -1.47 -10.34 -9.78
C SER A 537 -0.44 -10.32 -8.64
N TYR A 538 -0.11 -9.12 -8.15
CA TYR A 538 0.76 -8.90 -7.00
C TYR A 538 0.23 -7.75 -6.14
N PHE A 539 0.29 -7.87 -4.82
CA PHE A 539 0.02 -6.78 -3.86
C PHE A 539 0.77 -6.97 -2.54
N ILE A 540 0.80 -5.91 -1.74
CA ILE A 540 1.38 -5.89 -0.39
C ILE A 540 0.28 -5.49 0.60
N SER A 541 0.16 -6.19 1.72
CA SER A 541 -0.80 -5.90 2.80
C SER A 541 -0.14 -5.98 4.18
N ALA A 542 -0.74 -5.32 5.17
CA ALA A 542 -0.42 -5.55 6.57
C ALA A 542 -0.85 -6.97 6.96
N GLY A 543 -0.04 -7.66 7.76
CA GLY A 543 -0.26 -9.06 8.11
C GLY A 543 0.48 -9.52 9.37
N GLY A 544 0.65 -10.83 9.49
CA GLY A 544 1.14 -11.48 10.70
C GLY A 544 0.04 -11.69 11.75
N LYS A 545 0.04 -12.85 12.40
CA LYS A 545 -1.07 -13.30 13.25
C LYS A 545 -1.33 -12.38 14.45
N GLY A 546 -0.29 -11.82 15.05
CA GLY A 546 -0.44 -10.85 16.13
C GLY A 546 -1.22 -9.62 15.69
N ALA A 547 -0.78 -8.96 14.61
CA ALA A 547 -1.46 -7.82 14.04
C ALA A 547 -2.88 -8.16 13.53
N ASN A 548 -3.08 -9.32 12.88
CA ASN A 548 -4.40 -9.78 12.44
C ASN A 548 -5.38 -9.92 13.63
N GLN A 549 -4.95 -10.58 14.71
CA GLN A 549 -5.77 -10.80 15.91
C GLN A 549 -6.02 -9.48 16.66
N ALA A 550 -5.04 -8.57 16.69
CA ALA A 550 -5.21 -7.22 17.23
C ALA A 550 -6.23 -6.40 16.42
N VAL A 551 -6.14 -6.41 15.09
CA VAL A 551 -7.11 -5.75 14.20
C VAL A 551 -8.51 -6.37 14.32
N ALA A 552 -8.63 -7.69 14.47
CA ALA A 552 -9.90 -8.35 14.75
C ALA A 552 -10.50 -7.89 16.10
N CYS A 553 -9.70 -7.86 17.17
CA CYS A 553 -10.12 -7.28 18.46
C CYS A 553 -10.55 -5.81 18.32
N GLY A 554 -9.82 -5.03 17.53
CA GLY A 554 -10.11 -3.61 17.25
C GLY A 554 -11.43 -3.41 16.52
N ARG A 555 -11.57 -3.99 15.32
CA ARG A 555 -12.75 -3.81 14.45
C ARG A 555 -14.03 -4.42 15.05
N LEU A 556 -13.94 -5.55 15.76
CA LEU A 556 -15.12 -6.22 16.35
C LEU A 556 -15.54 -5.66 17.73
N SER A 557 -14.82 -4.68 18.27
CA SER A 557 -15.19 -3.97 19.50
C SER A 557 -15.85 -2.59 19.27
N ARG A 558 -15.98 -2.14 18.01
CA ARG A 558 -16.52 -0.82 17.64
C ARG A 558 -17.21 -0.84 16.26
N SER A 559 -17.91 0.23 15.91
CA SER A 559 -18.50 0.39 14.57
C SER A 559 -17.48 0.95 13.57
N LYS A 560 -17.61 0.66 12.28
CA LYS A 560 -16.74 1.19 11.21
C LYS A 560 -16.69 2.72 11.13
N ASN A 561 -17.78 3.39 11.51
CA ASN A 561 -17.91 4.86 11.48
C ASN A 561 -17.99 5.50 12.87
N ASN A 562 -17.75 4.74 13.96
CA ASN A 562 -17.89 5.25 15.33
C ASN A 562 -16.96 4.48 16.28
N ALA A 563 -16.20 5.20 17.12
CA ALA A 563 -15.35 4.60 18.15
C ALA A 563 -16.14 3.78 19.20
N LEU A 564 -17.47 3.93 19.25
CA LEU A 564 -18.37 3.11 20.06
C LEU A 564 -18.95 1.91 19.28
N PRO A 565 -19.20 0.76 19.93
CA PRO A 565 -19.87 -0.40 19.34
C PRO A 565 -21.33 -0.12 18.96
N ALA A 566 -21.75 -0.69 17.83
CA ALA A 566 -23.12 -0.62 17.33
C ALA A 566 -24.09 -1.40 18.23
N SER A 567 -23.59 -2.44 18.91
CA SER A 567 -24.34 -3.25 19.86
C SER A 567 -24.71 -2.53 21.17
N GLY A 568 -24.22 -1.31 21.41
CA GLY A 568 -24.43 -0.57 22.66
C GLY A 568 -23.73 -1.18 23.89
N LYS A 569 -22.88 -2.20 23.68
CA LYS A 569 -21.99 -2.80 24.70
C LYS A 569 -20.90 -1.82 25.15
N SER A 570 -20.14 -2.17 26.18
CA SER A 570 -18.92 -1.44 26.53
C SER A 570 -17.89 -1.47 25.39
N PRO A 571 -17.18 -0.36 25.10
CA PRO A 571 -16.02 -0.36 24.21
C PRO A 571 -14.88 -1.17 24.84
N VAL A 572 -13.99 -1.70 24.00
CA VAL A 572 -12.82 -2.49 24.44
C VAL A 572 -11.55 -1.79 23.99
N GLN A 573 -10.59 -1.62 24.90
CA GLN A 573 -9.26 -1.10 24.58
C GLN A 573 -8.38 -2.26 24.09
N VAL A 574 -7.60 -2.04 23.03
CA VAL A 574 -6.75 -3.07 22.43
C VAL A 574 -5.34 -2.49 22.28
N GLU A 575 -4.36 -3.14 22.88
CA GLU A 575 -2.93 -2.80 22.75
C GLU A 575 -2.21 -3.88 21.92
N MET A 576 -1.29 -3.49 21.04
CA MET A 576 -0.39 -4.41 20.35
C MET A 576 1.03 -4.35 20.93
N VAL A 577 1.59 -5.51 21.28
CA VAL A 577 2.98 -5.71 21.67
C VAL A 577 3.64 -6.64 20.65
N GLY A 578 4.77 -6.21 20.10
CA GLY A 578 5.52 -6.98 19.11
C GLY A 578 6.79 -6.23 18.72
N ALA A 579 7.42 -6.64 17.61
CA ALA A 579 8.63 -6.00 17.12
C ALA A 579 8.66 -5.87 15.59
N VAL A 580 9.15 -4.73 15.11
CA VAL A 580 9.23 -4.32 13.69
C VAL A 580 10.63 -3.81 13.36
N GLY A 581 10.98 -3.76 12.08
CA GLY A 581 12.31 -3.35 11.64
C GLY A 581 12.49 -1.84 11.56
N GLY A 582 13.71 -1.38 11.82
CA GLY A 582 14.15 -0.02 11.47
C GLY A 582 14.57 0.12 10.00
N LEU A 583 14.94 -0.99 9.33
CA LEU A 583 15.59 -0.97 8.02
C LEU A 583 14.66 -0.85 6.79
N ASP A 584 13.34 -0.82 6.97
CA ASP A 584 12.36 -0.81 5.86
C ASP A 584 11.21 0.20 5.96
N GLY A 585 11.02 0.85 7.11
CA GLY A 585 9.92 1.82 7.31
C GLY A 585 8.50 1.23 7.21
N HIS A 586 8.34 -0.09 7.11
CA HIS A 586 7.04 -0.75 6.95
C HIS A 586 6.11 -0.53 8.15
N PHE A 587 6.65 -0.22 9.33
CA PHE A 587 5.85 0.10 10.50
C PHE A 587 5.00 1.35 10.28
N ASP A 588 5.62 2.52 10.12
CA ASP A 588 4.92 3.80 9.97
C ASP A 588 4.17 3.92 8.62
N ALA A 589 4.65 3.27 7.56
CA ALA A 589 4.01 3.33 6.25
C ALA A 589 2.73 2.45 6.14
N LEU A 590 2.68 1.31 6.84
CA LEU A 590 1.67 0.27 6.58
C LEU A 590 1.04 -0.31 7.86
N LEU A 591 1.84 -0.87 8.76
CA LEU A 591 1.34 -1.60 9.93
C LEU A 591 0.65 -0.69 10.95
N LYS A 592 1.34 0.37 11.39
CA LYS A 592 0.88 1.32 12.41
C LYS A 592 -0.38 2.06 11.97
N PRO A 593 -0.49 2.63 10.75
CA PRO A 593 -1.76 3.20 10.28
C PRO A 593 -2.90 2.19 10.24
N THR A 594 -2.64 0.91 9.98
CA THR A 594 -3.68 -0.13 9.89
C THR A 594 -4.17 -0.57 11.26
N LEU A 595 -3.27 -0.70 12.24
CA LEU A 595 -3.59 -0.91 13.66
C LEU A 595 -4.41 0.26 14.21
N GLU A 596 -3.91 1.49 14.06
CA GLU A 596 -4.52 2.69 14.65
C GLU A 596 -5.89 3.02 14.03
N LYS A 597 -6.04 2.89 12.69
CA LYS A 597 -7.36 3.00 12.02
C LYS A 597 -8.35 1.92 12.48
N SER A 598 -7.85 0.73 12.83
CA SER A 598 -8.67 -0.36 13.39
C SER A 598 -8.91 -0.19 14.90
N GLY A 599 -8.39 0.87 15.52
CA GLY A 599 -8.61 1.23 16.91
C GLY A 599 -7.72 0.49 17.92
N VAL A 600 -6.55 0.03 17.48
CA VAL A 600 -5.50 -0.63 18.29
C VAL A 600 -4.41 0.38 18.63
N ASP A 601 -3.99 0.40 19.90
CA ASP A 601 -2.83 1.16 20.39
C ASP A 601 -1.52 0.48 19.96
N SER A 602 -0.70 1.21 19.21
CA SER A 602 0.59 0.77 18.66
C SER A 602 1.79 1.05 19.58
N SER A 603 1.59 1.78 20.69
CA SER A 603 2.67 2.39 21.50
C SER A 603 3.61 1.41 22.21
N ARG A 604 3.29 0.11 22.22
CA ARG A 604 4.11 -0.95 22.80
C ARG A 604 4.83 -1.83 21.76
N VAL A 605 4.75 -1.49 20.48
CA VAL A 605 5.53 -2.14 19.42
C VAL A 605 6.98 -1.62 19.45
N ARG A 606 7.95 -2.52 19.51
CA ARG A 606 9.39 -2.19 19.50
C ARG A 606 9.87 -2.01 18.06
N ILE A 607 10.50 -0.88 17.74
CA ILE A 607 11.33 -0.77 16.54
C ILE A 607 12.71 -1.34 16.85
N ILE A 608 13.25 -2.18 15.97
CA ILE A 608 14.56 -2.83 16.10
C ILE A 608 15.46 -2.30 14.98
N GLU A 609 16.38 -1.41 15.35
CA GLU A 609 17.20 -0.59 14.44
C GLU A 609 17.91 -1.42 13.36
N ASP A 610 18.69 -2.42 13.75
CA ASP A 610 19.46 -3.30 12.85
C ASP A 610 18.65 -4.47 12.23
N ALA A 611 17.32 -4.35 12.11
CA ALA A 611 16.47 -5.42 11.58
C ALA A 611 15.48 -4.96 10.52
N TYR A 612 15.10 -5.90 9.65
CA TYR A 612 13.90 -5.83 8.82
C TYR A 612 12.67 -6.33 9.59
N THR A 613 11.50 -5.79 9.28
CA THR A 613 10.18 -6.23 9.72
C THR A 613 9.94 -7.69 9.29
N GLY A 614 9.01 -8.39 9.94
CA GLY A 614 8.60 -9.71 9.46
C GLY A 614 8.00 -9.64 8.05
N VAL A 615 8.23 -10.65 7.24
CA VAL A 615 7.69 -10.74 5.87
C VAL A 615 7.11 -12.12 5.63
N ALA A 616 5.91 -12.18 5.07
CA ALA A 616 5.32 -13.41 4.55
C ALA A 616 5.21 -13.30 3.02
N VAL A 617 5.99 -14.09 2.29
CA VAL A 617 5.83 -14.20 0.82
C VAL A 617 4.78 -15.27 0.56
N ILE A 618 3.61 -14.83 0.07
CA ILE A 618 2.43 -15.67 -0.11
C ILE A 618 2.22 -15.93 -1.60
N VAL A 619 2.21 -17.20 -1.99
CA VAL A 619 1.82 -17.63 -3.34
C VAL A 619 0.43 -18.23 -3.27
N VAL A 620 -0.54 -17.60 -3.95
CA VAL A 620 -1.89 -18.12 -4.13
C VAL A 620 -1.91 -18.94 -5.42
N ASP A 621 -2.35 -20.20 -5.34
CA ASP A 621 -2.37 -21.15 -6.47
C ASP A 621 -3.78 -21.28 -7.04
N GLU A 622 -4.03 -20.66 -8.20
CA GLU A 622 -5.35 -20.70 -8.86
C GLU A 622 -5.72 -22.10 -9.35
N SER A 623 -4.74 -22.94 -9.74
CA SER A 623 -4.99 -24.33 -10.14
C SER A 623 -5.38 -25.24 -8.97
N ALA A 624 -4.90 -24.92 -7.76
CA ALA A 624 -5.30 -25.57 -6.52
C ALA A 624 -6.61 -24.99 -5.92
N GLY A 625 -7.30 -24.08 -6.64
CA GLY A 625 -8.56 -23.49 -6.20
C GLY A 625 -8.43 -22.28 -5.27
N GLY A 626 -7.24 -21.66 -5.21
CA GLY A 626 -6.94 -20.54 -4.32
C GLY A 626 -6.25 -20.93 -3.01
N GLU A 627 -5.66 -22.13 -2.95
CA GLU A 627 -4.85 -22.56 -1.80
C GLU A 627 -3.55 -21.75 -1.69
N ASN A 628 -3.15 -21.45 -0.45
CA ASN A 628 -2.06 -20.52 -0.14
C ASN A 628 -0.80 -21.25 0.32
N ARG A 629 0.35 -20.86 -0.22
CA ARG A 629 1.68 -21.34 0.19
C ARG A 629 2.50 -20.16 0.70
N ILE A 630 2.89 -20.21 1.97
CA ILE A 630 3.50 -19.07 2.68
C ILE A 630 4.94 -19.38 3.05
N LEU A 631 5.88 -18.53 2.61
CA LEU A 631 7.25 -18.48 3.09
C LEU A 631 7.38 -17.35 4.10
N PHE A 632 7.56 -17.70 5.37
CA PHE A 632 7.68 -16.74 6.48
C PHE A 632 9.15 -16.44 6.81
N SER A 633 9.51 -15.16 6.75
CA SER A 633 10.78 -14.59 7.20
C SER A 633 10.51 -13.77 8.47
N PRO A 634 10.89 -14.23 9.67
CA PRO A 634 10.41 -13.63 10.91
C PRO A 634 10.95 -12.22 11.21
N GLY A 635 12.15 -11.90 10.73
CA GLY A 635 12.76 -10.57 10.90
C GLY A 635 12.77 -10.11 12.36
N ALA A 636 12.34 -8.87 12.59
CA ALA A 636 12.23 -8.24 13.89
C ALA A 636 11.35 -9.01 14.89
N ASN A 637 10.35 -9.78 14.44
CA ASN A 637 9.54 -10.61 15.33
C ASN A 637 10.36 -11.65 16.10
N TYR A 638 11.47 -12.13 15.53
CA TYR A 638 12.41 -13.01 16.24
C TYR A 638 13.56 -12.22 16.87
N GLN A 639 14.03 -11.12 16.26
CA GLN A 639 15.17 -10.36 16.78
C GLN A 639 14.82 -9.51 18.02
N GLY A 640 13.62 -8.91 18.05
CA GLY A 640 13.13 -8.01 19.09
C GLY A 640 12.21 -8.65 20.12
N MET A 641 11.71 -9.87 19.87
CA MET A 641 10.96 -10.68 20.85
C MET A 641 11.79 -11.87 21.34
N LYS A 642 13.09 -11.68 21.59
CA LYS A 642 13.94 -12.65 22.30
C LYS A 642 13.46 -12.82 23.76
N PRO A 643 13.80 -13.93 24.44
CA PRO A 643 13.39 -14.19 25.83
C PRO A 643 14.20 -13.37 26.86
N GLU A 644 14.24 -12.05 26.66
CA GLU A 644 14.88 -11.06 27.53
C GLU A 644 13.90 -10.60 28.62
N PRO A 645 14.34 -10.27 29.86
CA PRO A 645 13.42 -9.91 30.95
C PRO A 645 12.45 -8.76 30.63
N GLN A 646 12.84 -7.81 29.78
CA GLN A 646 11.96 -6.73 29.32
C GLN A 646 10.83 -7.22 28.41
N VAL A 647 11.07 -8.29 27.63
CA VAL A 647 10.07 -8.91 26.73
C VAL A 647 9.16 -9.84 27.51
N LEU A 648 9.71 -10.67 28.41
CA LEU A 648 8.94 -11.62 29.20
C LEU A 648 7.90 -10.90 30.10
N GLY A 649 8.30 -9.79 30.72
CA GLY A 649 7.42 -8.96 31.53
C GLY A 649 6.33 -8.18 30.76
N THR A 650 6.29 -8.20 29.42
CA THR A 650 5.31 -7.40 28.64
C THR A 650 3.85 -7.77 28.92
N GLY A 651 3.54 -9.03 29.21
CA GLY A 651 2.19 -9.46 29.59
C GLY A 651 1.70 -8.85 30.91
N LEU A 652 2.62 -8.52 31.82
CA LEU A 652 2.33 -7.99 33.15
C LEU A 652 2.71 -6.50 33.31
N ALA A 653 3.30 -5.88 32.30
CA ALA A 653 3.61 -4.45 32.26
C ALA A 653 2.35 -3.60 32.49
N ALA A 654 2.46 -2.55 33.31
CA ALA A 654 1.29 -1.79 33.74
C ALA A 654 0.63 -0.97 32.59
N PRO A 655 -0.70 -0.75 32.62
CA PRO A 655 -1.68 -1.49 33.42
C PRO A 655 -1.74 -2.97 33.00
N VAL A 656 -1.99 -3.88 33.95
CA VAL A 656 -2.23 -5.29 33.62
C VAL A 656 -3.56 -5.39 32.86
N PRO A 657 -3.61 -6.06 31.69
CA PRO A 657 -4.83 -6.15 30.88
C PRO A 657 -5.86 -7.11 31.51
N ASP A 658 -7.08 -7.11 30.95
CA ASP A 658 -8.11 -8.10 31.27
C ASP A 658 -7.93 -9.39 30.47
N VAL A 659 -7.49 -9.30 29.22
CA VAL A 659 -7.22 -10.45 28.34
C VAL A 659 -5.85 -10.28 27.69
N ILE A 660 -5.09 -11.37 27.60
CA ILE A 660 -3.87 -11.46 26.80
C ILE A 660 -4.12 -12.43 25.64
N VAL A 661 -3.66 -12.09 24.43
CA VAL A 661 -3.77 -12.97 23.25
C VAL A 661 -2.37 -13.19 22.66
N MET A 662 -1.99 -14.46 22.45
CA MET A 662 -0.65 -14.88 22.00
C MET A 662 -0.69 -15.88 20.84
N GLN A 663 0.35 -15.88 20.00
CA GLN A 663 0.49 -16.78 18.85
C GLN A 663 1.91 -17.39 18.70
N GLY A 664 2.10 -18.25 17.70
CA GLY A 664 3.34 -18.99 17.43
C GLY A 664 4.35 -18.31 16.48
N GLU A 665 4.13 -17.05 16.07
CA GLU A 665 5.02 -16.32 15.14
C GLU A 665 6.10 -15.47 15.84
N ILE A 666 6.26 -15.62 17.16
CA ILE A 666 7.40 -15.12 17.95
C ILE A 666 8.21 -16.31 18.49
N PRO A 667 9.47 -16.13 18.94
CA PRO A 667 10.31 -17.24 19.41
C PRO A 667 9.64 -18.06 20.52
N THR A 668 9.64 -19.39 20.36
CA THR A 668 8.95 -20.32 21.27
C THR A 668 9.38 -20.14 22.73
N ASP A 669 10.67 -19.93 22.99
CA ASP A 669 11.22 -19.68 24.33
C ASP A 669 10.65 -18.40 24.98
N THR A 670 10.31 -17.40 24.18
CA THR A 670 9.67 -16.15 24.64
C THR A 670 8.22 -16.39 25.03
N THR A 671 7.47 -17.14 24.21
CA THR A 671 6.11 -17.58 24.56
C THR A 671 6.12 -18.43 25.84
N ILE A 672 7.07 -19.36 25.98
CA ILE A 672 7.27 -20.17 27.19
C ILE A 672 7.58 -19.27 28.41
N GLY A 673 8.48 -18.29 28.27
CA GLY A 673 8.85 -17.38 29.35
C GLY A 673 7.70 -16.49 29.82
N ILE A 674 6.96 -15.87 28.88
CA ILE A 674 5.79 -15.05 29.18
C ILE A 674 4.72 -15.88 29.91
N LEU A 675 4.42 -17.09 29.43
CA LEU A 675 3.45 -17.99 30.08
C LEU A 675 3.90 -18.38 31.49
N ARG A 676 5.19 -18.65 31.71
CA ARG A 676 5.74 -18.93 33.05
C ARG A 676 5.60 -17.75 34.02
N GLU A 677 5.84 -16.52 33.57
CA GLU A 677 5.58 -15.32 34.38
C GLU A 677 4.08 -15.15 34.70
N LEU A 678 3.20 -15.40 33.72
CA LEU A 678 1.75 -15.34 33.91
C LEU A 678 1.22 -16.41 34.88
N ALA A 679 1.73 -17.65 34.81
CA ALA A 679 1.44 -18.70 35.78
C ALA A 679 1.90 -18.30 37.19
N ALA A 680 3.14 -17.82 37.34
CA ALA A 680 3.68 -17.37 38.62
C ALA A 680 2.89 -16.20 39.22
N PHE A 681 2.46 -15.23 38.40
CA PHE A 681 1.62 -14.11 38.80
C PHE A 681 0.23 -14.56 39.27
N LYS A 682 -0.45 -15.43 38.49
CA LYS A 682 -1.75 -16.02 38.88
C LYS A 682 -1.65 -16.82 40.18
N ALA A 683 -0.63 -17.67 40.31
CA ALA A 683 -0.39 -18.46 41.52
C ALA A 683 -0.14 -17.59 42.75
N LYS A 684 0.72 -16.56 42.62
CA LYS A 684 0.97 -15.57 43.67
C LYS A 684 -0.31 -14.84 44.07
N ASN A 685 -1.08 -14.32 43.12
CA ASN A 685 -2.35 -13.62 43.39
C ASN A 685 -3.34 -14.50 44.15
N ARG A 686 -3.48 -15.79 43.78
CA ARG A 686 -4.35 -16.75 44.48
C ARG A 686 -3.84 -17.11 45.87
N ALA A 687 -2.52 -17.15 46.09
CA ALA A 687 -1.91 -17.31 47.42
C ALA A 687 -2.10 -16.05 48.31
N GLU A 688 -2.11 -14.85 47.72
CA GLU A 688 -2.50 -13.59 48.35
C GLU A 688 -4.04 -13.48 48.59
N GLY A 689 -4.80 -14.53 48.25
CA GLY A 689 -6.25 -14.60 48.50
C GLY A 689 -7.13 -14.01 47.40
N LYS A 690 -6.59 -13.51 46.29
CA LYS A 690 -7.37 -12.99 45.15
C LYS A 690 -8.06 -14.14 44.40
N ARG A 691 -9.24 -13.84 43.85
CA ARG A 691 -10.19 -14.83 43.31
C ARG A 691 -10.84 -14.30 42.03
N GLY A 692 -11.54 -15.15 41.30
CA GLY A 692 -12.22 -14.77 40.06
C GLY A 692 -11.26 -14.13 39.06
N ILE A 693 -11.67 -12.99 38.51
CA ILE A 693 -10.91 -12.21 37.52
C ILE A 693 -9.82 -11.33 38.15
N GLU A 694 -9.82 -11.15 39.48
CA GLU A 694 -8.75 -10.46 40.22
C GLU A 694 -7.50 -11.32 40.41
N ALA A 695 -7.57 -12.62 40.12
CA ALA A 695 -6.42 -13.52 40.11
C ALA A 695 -5.43 -13.21 38.97
N GLY A 696 -5.89 -12.59 37.87
CA GLY A 696 -5.06 -12.19 36.73
C GLY A 696 -5.86 -12.02 35.43
N PRO A 697 -5.17 -11.72 34.30
CA PRO A 697 -5.77 -11.72 32.98
C PRO A 697 -6.26 -13.11 32.57
N ASP A 698 -7.29 -13.17 31.74
CA ASP A 698 -7.57 -14.36 30.91
C ASP A 698 -6.49 -14.43 29.82
N VAL A 699 -5.86 -15.58 29.63
CA VAL A 699 -4.78 -15.80 28.66
C VAL A 699 -5.31 -16.70 27.55
N MET A 700 -5.30 -16.16 26.34
CA MET A 700 -5.64 -16.87 25.10
C MET A 700 -4.37 -17.19 24.34
N LEU A 701 -4.17 -18.47 24.03
CA LEU A 701 -3.08 -18.93 23.17
C LEU A 701 -3.69 -19.59 21.93
N ASN A 702 -3.38 -19.04 20.76
CA ASN A 702 -3.56 -19.72 19.48
C ASN A 702 -2.18 -20.13 18.96
N PRO A 703 -1.74 -21.41 19.12
CA PRO A 703 -0.38 -21.83 18.78
C PRO A 703 -0.22 -22.02 17.28
N ALA A 704 -0.40 -20.95 16.51
CA ALA A 704 -0.31 -20.91 15.07
C ALA A 704 0.91 -20.09 14.65
N PRO A 705 1.83 -20.62 13.83
CA PRO A 705 2.01 -22.04 13.53
C PRO A 705 2.41 -22.84 14.80
N ALA A 706 2.07 -24.12 14.84
CA ALA A 706 2.37 -24.95 16.02
C ALA A 706 3.87 -25.31 16.09
N PRO A 707 4.55 -25.08 17.24
CA PRO A 707 5.92 -25.57 17.43
C PRO A 707 5.95 -27.11 17.36
N PRO A 708 6.85 -27.72 16.56
CA PRO A 708 6.97 -29.18 16.50
C PRO A 708 7.32 -29.78 17.86
N GLY A 709 6.45 -30.66 18.37
CA GLY A 709 6.57 -31.23 19.73
C GLY A 709 5.86 -30.44 20.82
N GLY A 710 5.11 -29.39 20.48
CA GLY A 710 4.27 -28.64 21.41
C GLY A 710 5.04 -27.66 22.30
N LEU A 711 4.48 -27.42 23.50
CA LEU A 711 5.07 -26.60 24.55
C LEU A 711 5.24 -27.43 25.85
N PRO A 712 6.20 -27.09 26.73
CA PRO A 712 6.39 -27.77 28.01
C PRO A 712 5.13 -27.78 28.88
N GLU A 713 4.83 -28.90 29.53
CA GLU A 713 3.57 -29.10 30.27
C GLU A 713 3.31 -28.06 31.37
N ASP A 714 4.35 -27.45 31.94
CA ASP A 714 4.23 -26.45 33.00
C ASP A 714 3.63 -25.11 32.55
N VAL A 715 3.61 -24.80 31.24
CA VAL A 715 3.11 -23.50 30.75
C VAL A 715 1.59 -23.44 30.63
N TYR A 716 0.90 -24.57 30.49
CA TYR A 716 -0.55 -24.60 30.25
C TYR A 716 -1.37 -24.14 31.46
N ALA A 717 -0.81 -24.20 32.67
CA ALA A 717 -1.41 -23.61 33.87
C ALA A 717 -1.53 -22.07 33.81
N ALA A 718 -0.89 -21.42 32.83
CA ALA A 718 -1.10 -20.00 32.52
C ALA A 718 -2.28 -19.77 31.56
N VAL A 719 -2.61 -20.74 30.69
CA VAL A 719 -3.50 -20.59 29.54
C VAL A 719 -4.93 -20.96 29.94
N ASP A 720 -5.83 -19.98 30.04
CA ASP A 720 -7.24 -20.29 30.33
C ASP A 720 -7.98 -20.74 29.06
N HIS A 721 -7.64 -20.15 27.90
CA HIS A 721 -8.25 -20.45 26.60
C HIS A 721 -7.20 -20.90 25.58
N PHE A 722 -7.32 -22.13 25.09
CA PHE A 722 -6.40 -22.70 24.10
C PHE A 722 -7.15 -22.96 22.80
N ILE A 723 -6.81 -22.22 21.73
CA ILE A 723 -7.58 -22.13 20.48
C ILE A 723 -6.73 -22.65 19.33
N MET A 724 -7.12 -23.78 18.73
CA MET A 724 -6.34 -24.45 17.68
C MET A 724 -7.20 -24.70 16.44
N ASN A 725 -6.59 -25.05 15.30
CA ASN A 725 -7.25 -25.81 14.23
C ASN A 725 -7.02 -27.33 14.37
N GLU A 726 -7.61 -28.13 13.49
CA GLU A 726 -7.49 -29.61 13.51
C GLU A 726 -6.01 -30.08 13.48
N THR A 727 -5.14 -29.42 12.71
CA THR A 727 -3.71 -29.78 12.57
C THR A 727 -2.88 -29.29 13.76
N GLU A 728 -3.13 -28.08 14.25
CA GLU A 728 -2.49 -27.53 15.46
C GLU A 728 -2.82 -28.38 16.69
N ALA A 729 -4.07 -28.84 16.81
CA ALA A 729 -4.50 -29.72 17.89
C ALA A 729 -3.78 -31.08 17.89
N GLU A 730 -3.43 -31.62 16.71
CA GLU A 730 -2.60 -32.81 16.59
C GLU A 730 -1.14 -32.50 16.97
N LEU A 731 -0.52 -31.48 16.35
CA LEU A 731 0.90 -31.12 16.54
C LEU A 731 1.26 -30.67 17.97
N MET A 732 0.32 -30.04 18.68
CA MET A 732 0.49 -29.64 20.07
C MET A 732 0.32 -30.80 21.06
N SER A 733 -0.36 -31.87 20.67
CA SER A 733 -0.63 -33.02 21.53
C SER A 733 0.49 -34.06 21.46
N PRO A 734 0.72 -34.85 22.53
CA PRO A 734 1.59 -36.03 22.45
C PRO A 734 1.09 -37.01 21.39
N PRO A 735 1.99 -37.80 20.75
CA PRO A 735 1.59 -38.85 19.81
C PRO A 735 0.50 -39.76 20.39
N ALA A 736 -0.43 -40.24 19.56
CA ALA A 736 -1.69 -40.85 20.02
C ALA A 736 -1.55 -41.95 21.09
N GLU A 737 -0.48 -42.77 21.04
CA GLU A 737 -0.18 -43.78 22.09
C GLU A 737 0.21 -43.19 23.45
N GLN A 738 0.81 -42.00 23.47
CA GLN A 738 1.19 -41.26 24.68
C GLN A 738 -0.01 -40.47 25.20
N LEU A 739 -0.78 -39.83 24.30
CA LEU A 739 -2.03 -39.15 24.64
C LEU A 739 -3.01 -40.11 25.34
N LEU A 740 -3.22 -41.32 24.80
CA LEU A 740 -4.05 -42.35 25.45
C LEU A 740 -3.51 -42.85 26.80
N LYS A 741 -2.20 -42.72 27.09
CA LYS A 741 -1.62 -43.05 28.40
C LYS A 741 -1.81 -41.93 29.42
N ALA A 742 -1.90 -40.67 28.99
CA ALA A 742 -2.23 -39.53 29.84
C ALA A 742 -3.74 -39.44 30.15
N VAL A 743 -4.59 -39.73 29.16
CA VAL A 743 -6.06 -39.73 29.29
C VAL A 743 -6.69 -41.11 28.99
N PRO A 744 -6.43 -42.15 29.81
CA PRO A 744 -6.96 -43.50 29.58
C PRO A 744 -8.49 -43.54 29.59
N ASP A 745 -9.15 -42.74 30.43
CA ASP A 745 -10.62 -42.60 30.48
C ASP A 745 -11.23 -41.99 29.20
N ALA A 746 -10.40 -41.62 28.22
CA ALA A 746 -10.77 -41.14 26.90
C ALA A 746 -10.62 -42.22 25.81
N GLU A 747 -10.37 -43.49 26.16
CA GLU A 747 -10.44 -44.59 25.21
C GLU A 747 -11.82 -44.64 24.51
N GLY A 748 -11.82 -45.05 23.23
CA GLY A 748 -13.02 -45.04 22.38
C GLY A 748 -13.53 -43.65 21.93
N GLN A 749 -13.05 -42.55 22.54
CA GLN A 749 -13.54 -41.20 22.21
C GLN A 749 -12.98 -40.62 20.89
N PRO A 750 -13.63 -39.59 20.33
CA PRO A 750 -13.08 -38.75 19.26
C PRO A 750 -11.72 -38.10 19.59
N SER A 751 -10.99 -37.63 18.58
CA SER A 751 -9.62 -37.08 18.76
C SER A 751 -9.60 -35.75 19.54
N ASN A 752 -10.42 -34.78 19.10
CA ASN A 752 -10.64 -33.50 19.78
C ASN A 752 -10.98 -33.66 21.28
N GLU A 753 -11.81 -34.64 21.60
CA GLU A 753 -12.24 -35.00 22.97
C GLU A 753 -11.08 -35.58 23.83
N LYS A 754 -10.13 -36.31 23.23
CA LYS A 754 -8.89 -36.75 23.90
C LYS A 754 -7.92 -35.59 24.12
N VAL A 755 -7.68 -34.81 23.07
CA VAL A 755 -6.78 -33.65 23.08
C VAL A 755 -7.23 -32.61 24.12
N ALA A 756 -8.53 -32.30 24.19
CA ALA A 756 -9.06 -31.38 25.19
C ALA A 756 -8.86 -31.89 26.62
N ARG A 757 -9.17 -33.17 26.91
CA ARG A 757 -8.94 -33.75 28.24
C ARG A 757 -7.50 -33.62 28.70
N TYR A 758 -6.53 -33.84 27.81
CA TYR A 758 -5.11 -33.72 28.14
C TYR A 758 -4.76 -32.28 28.55
N PHE A 759 -5.13 -31.28 27.74
CA PHE A 759 -4.87 -29.88 28.10
C PHE A 759 -5.67 -29.41 29.33
N HIS A 760 -6.85 -29.97 29.59
CA HIS A 760 -7.58 -29.72 30.83
C HIS A 760 -6.86 -30.29 32.07
N GLN A 761 -6.21 -31.48 31.99
CA GLN A 761 -5.34 -31.98 33.07
C GLN A 761 -4.17 -31.03 33.35
N LEU A 762 -3.59 -30.43 32.30
CA LEU A 762 -2.48 -29.48 32.40
C LEU A 762 -2.89 -28.05 32.83
N GLY A 763 -4.19 -27.80 33.05
CA GLY A 763 -4.69 -26.55 33.62
C GLY A 763 -5.52 -25.66 32.69
N VAL A 764 -5.72 -26.03 31.42
CA VAL A 764 -6.54 -25.22 30.50
C VAL A 764 -8.02 -25.32 30.86
N THR A 765 -8.72 -24.20 30.96
CA THR A 765 -10.16 -24.17 31.30
C THR A 765 -11.04 -24.38 30.06
N TYR A 766 -10.70 -23.73 28.94
CA TYR A 766 -11.44 -23.77 27.67
C TYR A 766 -10.52 -24.24 26.54
N VAL A 767 -10.84 -25.37 25.92
CA VAL A 767 -10.14 -25.85 24.71
C VAL A 767 -11.09 -25.71 23.52
N LEU A 768 -10.67 -24.93 22.52
CA LEU A 768 -11.44 -24.67 21.30
C LEU A 768 -10.66 -25.22 20.10
N ILE A 769 -11.31 -26.05 19.28
CA ILE A 769 -10.74 -26.61 18.07
C ILE A 769 -11.61 -26.19 16.89
N THR A 770 -11.08 -25.28 16.10
CA THR A 770 -11.68 -24.78 14.85
C THR A 770 -11.55 -25.82 13.75
N LEU A 771 -12.62 -25.99 12.98
CA LEU A 771 -12.84 -27.09 12.04
C LEU A 771 -13.07 -26.58 10.61
N GLY A 772 -12.52 -25.40 10.29
CA GLY A 772 -12.73 -24.70 9.03
C GLY A 772 -14.23 -24.50 8.71
N SER A 773 -14.65 -24.95 7.53
CA SER A 773 -16.04 -24.90 7.07
C SER A 773 -17.03 -25.75 7.90
N LYS A 774 -16.55 -26.63 8.79
CA LYS A 774 -17.39 -27.37 9.75
C LYS A 774 -17.70 -26.56 11.02
N GLY A 775 -17.08 -25.40 11.21
CA GLY A 775 -17.29 -24.51 12.36
C GLY A 775 -16.25 -24.67 13.47
N VAL A 776 -16.71 -24.83 14.71
CA VAL A 776 -15.84 -24.99 15.89
C VAL A 776 -16.44 -26.01 16.86
N TRP A 777 -15.59 -26.84 17.45
CA TRP A 777 -15.91 -27.65 18.63
C TRP A 777 -15.17 -27.10 19.84
N TYR A 778 -15.78 -27.10 21.02
CA TYR A 778 -15.11 -26.72 22.26
C TYR A 778 -15.43 -27.67 23.42
N SER A 779 -14.54 -27.66 24.41
CA SER A 779 -14.71 -28.25 25.74
C SER A 779 -14.37 -27.23 26.82
N ALA A 780 -15.14 -27.22 27.91
CA ALA A 780 -15.00 -26.28 29.03
C ALA A 780 -15.20 -26.98 30.38
N THR A 781 -14.22 -26.89 31.29
CA THR A 781 -14.23 -27.46 32.64
C THR A 781 -13.23 -26.74 33.55
N ASP A 782 -13.25 -27.02 34.85
CA ASP A 782 -12.27 -26.51 35.80
C ASP A 782 -10.84 -26.96 35.44
N ALA A 783 -9.90 -26.02 35.47
CA ALA A 783 -8.47 -26.27 35.31
C ALA A 783 -7.98 -27.43 36.20
N GLY A 784 -7.29 -28.40 35.61
CA GLY A 784 -6.77 -29.60 36.29
C GLY A 784 -7.75 -30.78 36.34
N THR A 785 -8.90 -30.72 35.66
CA THR A 785 -9.92 -31.79 35.67
C THR A 785 -10.22 -32.31 34.25
N SER A 786 -10.38 -33.63 34.09
CA SER A 786 -10.58 -34.26 32.77
C SER A 786 -11.67 -35.34 32.74
N GLY A 787 -12.54 -35.35 33.74
CA GLY A 787 -13.70 -36.25 33.82
C GLY A 787 -14.67 -36.09 32.64
N PRO A 788 -15.61 -37.02 32.44
CA PRO A 788 -16.48 -37.08 31.26
C PRO A 788 -17.37 -35.83 31.09
N ALA A 789 -17.84 -35.58 29.86
CA ALA A 789 -18.82 -34.54 29.58
C ALA A 789 -20.17 -34.92 30.20
N ASP A 790 -20.51 -34.24 31.30
CA ASP A 790 -21.67 -34.51 32.14
C ASP A 790 -22.71 -33.38 32.10
N GLY A 791 -22.37 -32.22 31.54
CA GLY A 791 -23.23 -31.03 31.54
C GLY A 791 -23.36 -30.38 32.92
N ALA A 792 -22.42 -30.64 33.83
CA ALA A 792 -22.38 -30.06 35.18
C ALA A 792 -20.97 -29.57 35.56
N ASN A 793 -19.96 -30.43 35.42
CA ASN A 793 -18.55 -30.10 35.64
C ASN A 793 -17.84 -29.81 34.31
N ARG A 794 -18.16 -30.57 33.26
CA ARG A 794 -17.62 -30.35 31.91
C ARG A 794 -18.70 -30.28 30.85
N PHE A 795 -18.59 -29.25 30.01
CA PHE A 795 -19.46 -28.98 28.88
C PHE A 795 -18.68 -29.13 27.59
N THR A 796 -19.32 -29.70 26.56
CA THR A 796 -18.77 -29.80 25.20
C THR A 796 -19.85 -29.44 24.19
N ASN A 797 -19.52 -28.68 23.15
CA ASN A 797 -20.47 -28.38 22.08
C ASN A 797 -19.75 -28.23 20.73
N GLN A 798 -20.49 -28.40 19.63
CA GLN A 798 -20.04 -28.07 18.28
C GLN A 798 -21.01 -27.08 17.63
N LEU A 799 -20.50 -25.92 17.26
CA LEU A 799 -21.25 -24.92 16.51
C LEU A 799 -20.82 -25.00 15.04
N PRO A 800 -21.78 -25.11 14.08
CA PRO A 800 -21.45 -25.08 12.67
C PRO A 800 -20.90 -23.71 12.25
N ALA A 801 -20.16 -23.67 11.15
CA ALA A 801 -19.81 -22.41 10.51
C ALA A 801 -21.09 -21.70 10.03
N ALA A 802 -21.10 -20.37 10.08
CA ALA A 802 -22.17 -19.62 9.45
C ALA A 802 -22.10 -19.81 7.92
N LYS A 803 -23.26 -19.92 7.27
CA LYS A 803 -23.33 -20.15 5.82
C LYS A 803 -22.96 -18.86 5.08
N VAL A 804 -21.88 -18.92 4.31
CA VAL A 804 -21.45 -17.87 3.38
C VAL A 804 -22.10 -18.07 2.00
N SER A 805 -22.22 -16.97 1.26
CA SER A 805 -22.70 -16.98 -0.13
C SER A 805 -21.64 -17.52 -1.10
N GLN A 806 -20.39 -17.12 -0.91
CA GLN A 806 -19.21 -17.58 -1.64
C GLN A 806 -17.95 -17.42 -0.77
N VAL A 807 -17.05 -18.40 -0.79
CA VAL A 807 -15.70 -18.24 -0.23
C VAL A 807 -14.80 -17.57 -1.27
N LEU A 808 -14.09 -16.51 -0.91
CA LEU A 808 -13.18 -15.77 -1.79
C LEU A 808 -11.70 -15.82 -1.37
N ASP A 809 -11.44 -15.94 -0.07
CA ASP A 809 -10.11 -15.97 0.57
C ASP A 809 -10.32 -16.52 1.99
N THR A 810 -9.48 -17.44 2.47
CA THR A 810 -9.56 -18.00 3.84
C THR A 810 -8.53 -17.39 4.79
N THR A 811 -7.69 -16.48 4.31
CA THR A 811 -6.61 -15.85 5.07
C THR A 811 -7.17 -14.98 6.21
N ALA A 812 -6.50 -15.00 7.36
CA ALA A 812 -6.93 -14.34 8.60
C ALA A 812 -8.30 -14.78 9.17
N ALA A 813 -8.97 -15.82 8.63
CA ALA A 813 -10.25 -16.30 9.18
C ALA A 813 -10.12 -16.85 10.61
N GLY A 814 -9.04 -17.59 10.90
CA GLY A 814 -8.72 -18.05 12.26
C GLY A 814 -8.37 -16.90 13.20
N ASP A 815 -7.59 -15.92 12.72
CA ASP A 815 -7.24 -14.73 13.49
C ASP A 815 -8.48 -13.87 13.82
N THR A 816 -9.42 -13.79 12.87
CA THR A 816 -10.73 -13.16 13.04
C THR A 816 -11.57 -13.88 14.10
N PHE A 817 -11.58 -15.22 14.09
CA PHE A 817 -12.24 -16.02 15.13
C PHE A 817 -11.66 -15.73 16.52
N VAL A 818 -10.32 -15.75 16.65
CA VAL A 818 -9.62 -15.49 17.92
C VAL A 818 -9.93 -14.08 18.44
N GLY A 819 -9.84 -13.05 17.60
CA GLY A 819 -10.12 -11.67 18.02
C GLY A 819 -11.59 -11.43 18.39
N ALA A 820 -12.53 -12.01 17.63
CA ALA A 820 -13.95 -11.98 17.95
C ALA A 820 -14.27 -12.61 19.32
N TYR A 821 -13.66 -13.76 19.59
CA TYR A 821 -13.82 -14.49 20.84
C TYR A 821 -13.19 -13.75 22.03
N ALA A 822 -12.00 -13.16 21.84
CA ALA A 822 -11.33 -12.33 22.84
C ALA A 822 -12.15 -11.11 23.27
N VAL A 823 -12.83 -10.44 22.32
CA VAL A 823 -13.73 -9.30 22.60
C VAL A 823 -14.89 -9.70 23.50
N GLU A 824 -15.55 -10.83 23.23
CA GLU A 824 -16.69 -11.28 24.07
C GLU A 824 -16.23 -11.81 25.45
N VAL A 825 -15.05 -12.41 25.57
CA VAL A 825 -14.47 -12.75 26.89
C VAL A 825 -14.09 -11.50 27.69
N ALA A 826 -13.50 -10.47 27.06
CA ALA A 826 -13.22 -9.19 27.70
C ALA A 826 -14.52 -8.51 28.20
N ARG A 827 -15.57 -8.54 27.38
CA ARG A 827 -16.92 -8.05 27.75
C ARG A 827 -17.55 -8.84 28.90
N TRP A 828 -17.38 -10.17 28.94
CA TRP A 828 -17.81 -10.99 30.08
C TRP A 828 -17.06 -10.65 31.38
N ARG A 829 -15.75 -10.40 31.31
CA ARG A 829 -14.96 -9.96 32.47
C ARG A 829 -15.45 -8.61 33.01
N GLU A 830 -15.76 -7.65 32.14
CA GLU A 830 -16.33 -6.37 32.58
C GLU A 830 -17.73 -6.53 33.16
N GLN A 831 -18.60 -7.38 32.60
CA GLN A 831 -19.90 -7.65 33.22
C GLN A 831 -19.74 -8.28 34.61
N ARG A 832 -18.81 -9.24 34.79
CA ARG A 832 -18.54 -9.83 36.11
C ARG A 832 -17.97 -8.81 37.10
N ARG A 833 -17.24 -7.78 36.63
CA ARG A 833 -16.80 -6.63 37.42
C ARG A 833 -17.97 -5.74 37.84
N ALA A 834 -18.84 -5.37 36.89
CA ALA A 834 -20.05 -4.57 37.15
C ALA A 834 -21.05 -5.27 38.09
N ASP A 835 -21.15 -6.60 38.03
CA ASP A 835 -21.97 -7.43 38.93
C ASP A 835 -21.43 -7.51 40.37
N GLY A 836 -20.26 -6.92 40.68
CA GLY A 836 -19.60 -7.02 41.98
C GLY A 836 -18.95 -8.39 42.26
N LYS A 837 -18.74 -9.20 41.20
CA LYS A 837 -18.22 -10.58 41.28
C LYS A 837 -16.75 -10.70 40.83
N ALA A 838 -16.02 -9.58 40.79
CA ALA A 838 -14.63 -9.54 40.34
C ALA A 838 -13.73 -10.52 41.13
N GLY A 839 -13.67 -10.33 42.45
CA GLY A 839 -13.01 -11.20 43.43
C GLY A 839 -13.78 -12.48 43.79
N GLN A 840 -14.53 -13.08 42.86
CA GLN A 840 -15.29 -14.32 43.09
C GLN A 840 -15.01 -15.35 41.99
N ASP A 841 -14.47 -16.52 42.37
CA ASP A 841 -14.37 -17.69 41.49
C ASP A 841 -15.79 -18.11 41.00
N VAL A 842 -15.90 -18.78 39.85
CA VAL A 842 -17.21 -19.16 39.26
C VAL A 842 -17.84 -20.29 40.08
N THR A 843 -19.05 -20.08 40.61
CA THR A 843 -19.72 -21.08 41.46
C THR A 843 -20.30 -22.23 40.63
N ALA A 844 -20.62 -23.36 41.28
CA ALA A 844 -21.20 -24.53 40.59
C ALA A 844 -22.52 -24.20 39.85
N GLU A 845 -23.30 -23.26 40.40
CA GLU A 845 -24.55 -22.75 39.83
C GLU A 845 -24.31 -21.80 38.66
N GLU A 846 -23.17 -21.09 38.62
CA GLU A 846 -22.77 -20.22 37.51
C GLU A 846 -22.12 -20.99 36.35
N LYS A 847 -21.54 -22.18 36.59
CA LYS A 847 -20.84 -22.98 35.57
C LYS A 847 -21.70 -23.27 34.32
N PRO A 848 -22.97 -23.71 34.39
CA PRO A 848 -23.78 -23.92 33.19
C PRO A 848 -23.95 -22.64 32.34
N ALA A 849 -24.07 -21.47 32.97
CA ALA A 849 -24.15 -20.21 32.26
C ALA A 849 -22.80 -19.84 31.62
N ARG A 850 -21.68 -19.95 32.35
CA ARG A 850 -20.35 -19.57 31.83
C ARG A 850 -19.79 -20.57 30.82
N TYR A 851 -19.82 -21.86 31.12
CA TYR A 851 -19.19 -22.93 30.32
C TYR A 851 -20.04 -23.38 29.12
N HIS A 852 -21.35 -23.10 29.10
CA HIS A 852 -22.20 -23.42 27.95
C HIS A 852 -22.83 -22.18 27.30
N GLN A 853 -23.62 -21.36 28.01
CA GLN A 853 -24.32 -20.24 27.37
C GLN A 853 -23.35 -19.17 26.83
N VAL A 854 -22.51 -18.58 27.69
CA VAL A 854 -21.54 -17.54 27.29
C VAL A 854 -20.55 -18.08 26.25
N MET A 855 -20.16 -19.36 26.36
CA MET A 855 -19.32 -20.02 25.36
C MET A 855 -20.00 -20.14 24.00
N ASN A 856 -21.27 -20.57 23.93
CA ASN A 856 -22.03 -20.64 22.68
C ASN A 856 -22.25 -19.25 22.06
N GLU A 857 -22.51 -18.23 22.87
CA GLU A 857 -22.69 -16.85 22.39
C GLU A 857 -21.40 -16.28 21.81
N ALA A 858 -20.28 -16.40 22.54
CA ALA A 858 -18.96 -15.92 22.09
C ALA A 858 -18.44 -16.69 20.86
N THR A 859 -18.47 -18.03 20.90
CA THR A 859 -18.03 -18.85 19.74
C THR A 859 -18.96 -18.71 18.54
N GLY A 860 -20.27 -18.54 18.76
CA GLY A 860 -21.24 -18.31 17.70
C GLY A 860 -21.13 -16.93 17.05
N LEU A 861 -20.67 -15.91 17.79
CA LEU A 861 -20.27 -14.62 17.21
C LEU A 861 -18.97 -14.77 16.41
N ALA A 862 -17.98 -15.46 16.97
CA ALA A 862 -16.69 -15.70 16.32
C ALA A 862 -16.79 -16.51 15.01
N THR A 863 -17.67 -17.52 14.92
CA THR A 863 -17.90 -18.22 13.64
C THR A 863 -18.62 -17.35 12.61
N ARG A 864 -19.49 -16.41 13.01
CA ARG A 864 -20.07 -15.41 12.08
C ARG A 864 -19.01 -14.42 11.60
N ALA A 865 -18.17 -13.92 12.50
CA ALA A 865 -17.09 -12.99 12.14
C ALA A 865 -16.09 -13.62 11.15
N ALA A 866 -15.61 -14.83 11.44
CA ALA A 866 -14.72 -15.57 10.53
C ALA A 866 -15.40 -15.86 9.19
N ALA A 867 -16.67 -16.29 9.19
CA ALA A 867 -17.44 -16.51 7.96
C ALA A 867 -17.60 -15.23 7.13
N ARG A 868 -17.84 -14.09 7.78
CA ARG A 868 -17.97 -12.80 7.09
C ARG A 868 -16.65 -12.27 6.54
N GLY A 869 -15.52 -12.64 7.17
CA GLY A 869 -14.18 -12.46 6.62
C GLY A 869 -14.01 -13.21 5.30
N VAL A 870 -14.33 -14.51 5.24
CA VAL A 870 -14.04 -15.32 4.03
C VAL A 870 -14.90 -15.01 2.80
N GLU A 871 -15.92 -14.15 2.93
CA GLU A 871 -16.64 -13.55 1.80
C GLU A 871 -15.89 -12.36 1.15
N ARG A 872 -14.66 -12.07 1.60
CA ARG A 872 -13.84 -10.91 1.18
C ARG A 872 -12.39 -11.35 0.96
N ARG A 873 -11.69 -10.71 0.03
CA ARG A 873 -10.25 -10.92 -0.19
C ARG A 873 -9.40 -9.95 0.64
N GLY A 874 -8.17 -10.34 0.96
CA GLY A 874 -7.12 -9.43 1.41
C GLY A 874 -6.69 -9.59 2.86
N ALA A 875 -6.74 -10.81 3.42
CA ALA A 875 -6.24 -11.12 4.76
C ALA A 875 -6.76 -10.15 5.84
N MET A 876 -5.91 -9.23 6.34
CA MET A 876 -6.27 -8.22 7.34
C MET A 876 -7.39 -7.25 6.88
N ASP A 877 -7.56 -7.02 5.59
CA ASP A 877 -8.65 -6.20 5.04
C ASP A 877 -9.98 -6.97 4.86
N SER A 878 -9.95 -8.30 4.92
CA SER A 878 -11.18 -9.11 4.99
C SER A 878 -11.90 -8.91 6.35
N ILE A 879 -11.11 -8.69 7.41
CA ILE A 879 -11.54 -8.65 8.81
C ILE A 879 -12.70 -7.64 9.00
N PRO A 880 -13.91 -8.11 9.35
CA PRO A 880 -15.10 -7.28 9.46
C PRO A 880 -15.14 -6.43 10.74
N TRP A 881 -15.99 -5.40 10.70
CA TRP A 881 -16.34 -4.55 11.85
C TRP A 881 -17.57 -5.08 12.60
N GLU A 882 -17.81 -4.65 13.84
CA GLU A 882 -18.95 -5.14 14.64
C GLU A 882 -20.30 -4.90 13.93
N ASP A 883 -20.44 -3.79 13.19
CA ASP A 883 -21.62 -3.42 12.41
C ASP A 883 -21.76 -4.17 11.06
N GLU A 884 -20.91 -5.18 10.79
CA GLU A 884 -20.95 -6.01 9.58
C GLU A 884 -21.34 -7.49 9.83
N ILE A 885 -21.68 -7.87 11.09
CA ILE A 885 -21.88 -9.25 11.62
C ILE A 885 -23.33 -9.63 11.98
#